data_AF-A0A661CZL4-F1
#
_entry.id   AF-A0A661CZL4-F1
#
_cell.length_a   1.000
_cell.length_b   1.000
_cell.length_c   1.000
_cell.angle_alpha   90.00
_cell.angle_beta   90.00
_cell.angle_gamma   90.00
#
_symmetry.space_group_name_H-M   'P 1'
#
loop_
_entity.id
_entity.type
_entity.pdbx_description
1 polymer ?
#
loop_
_entity_poly.entity_id
_entity_poly.type
_entity_poly.pdbx_seq_one_letter_code
_entity_poly.pdbx_strand_id
1 'polypeptide(L)'
;MSYQNTLAKLVGTSIVCPPVDAKLLHTYFSYFIRSGFLDAPTKSPDKSRAILHTVTGDVSDKNTLLKGDLGVCKQVVWDEADLLEFAEGKIANVFGPEYAIIDSYSRRVRLPLPPYLLVSRVTKLNAEKGSFKPCTLTTEYDIPHNMWYLVDGQIPWAVAVESGQCDLLLISYLGIDFDNKGVLVYRLLDCTMTFLEDIPKEGDTLRYDISINSFVKHGNNLLFFFSYECFVGDKMVLTMEGGCAGFFTDDELDKGKGVVYSKKELIEREKIQKQQFEPLLICQKSSFDETDMIRLTEGNLAACFGDHYWQAGLNPSLRIPPKDILMIDRVTSVEFNGGAYGLGLLVGEKVLEPDNWYFPCHFKDDQVMAGSLMAEGCGQLLLFYILYLGFQTCTTDARFQPIPNLRQVVRCRGQVTPISATLIYRLEITELGLTPKPYAKGDVEIILNGKIVVHFKDVGLQLSEKNPANSLPVGDSKEPLASLVKLPSESALLNEEQIQEFCLGSVGKCFGPEFDIYDTGEITASRMPNTHLNFVHRVLEVKGKRHQLTKHSTIVTEYDAPLETWYYRHNSSNTLPYSIFMEMALQPCGFLAAYLGTTLLYPDESLYFRNLDGRGRILKNVDIRGKTVTNTARLLSTSNIQGMIIQSFDFEMVCDGEPFYQGDASFGFFSGNALANQVGLDRGKDVRPWIENTSGLPITKIDFRTPENRASFYLMNAGQPHYRLAQHQLDLLNEVKIVQGGGRYQQGYIYARKKVKPTDWYFKCHFHQDPVMPGSLGVEAILQAMQVYALQLDLGKHLKSPRFGQLIDHEIVWKYRGQIPQPDVHTEMYLEVHLSKVEIGTDKVTLIGDASLWKPNLRIYEVKNVAICLLESQFMKVSNNNAKFRR
;
A
#
# COMPACT_ATOMS: atom_id res chain seq x y z
N MET A 1 25.06 40.37 30.74
CA MET A 1 25.43 39.43 31.82
C MET A 1 26.72 38.73 31.42
N SER A 2 27.76 38.72 32.26
CA SER A 2 29.06 38.14 31.87
C SER A 2 28.99 36.61 31.81
N TYR A 3 29.65 36.02 30.82
CA TYR A 3 29.75 34.56 30.57
C TYR A 3 30.09 33.73 31.82
N GLN A 4 30.89 34.31 32.73
CA GLN A 4 31.28 33.64 33.98
C GLN A 4 30.09 33.38 34.92
N ASN A 5 29.06 34.23 34.94
CA ASN A 5 27.88 34.02 35.78
C ASN A 5 26.99 32.87 35.29
N THR A 6 26.98 32.60 33.98
CA THR A 6 26.23 31.48 33.39
C THR A 6 26.96 30.17 33.67
N LEU A 7 28.28 30.13 33.53
CA LEU A 7 29.07 28.92 33.83
C LEU A 7 28.96 28.52 35.30
N ALA A 8 29.05 29.48 36.22
CA ALA A 8 28.95 29.21 37.66
C ALA A 8 27.59 28.63 38.07
N LYS A 9 26.51 28.96 37.35
CA LYS A 9 25.16 28.41 37.59
C LYS A 9 24.91 27.04 36.95
N LEU A 10 25.75 26.63 36.01
CA LEU A 10 25.62 25.33 35.31
C LEU A 10 26.45 24.22 35.98
N VAL A 11 27.41 24.57 36.84
CA VAL A 11 28.18 23.59 37.63
C VAL A 11 27.24 22.82 38.57
N GLY A 12 27.15 21.50 38.38
CA GLY A 12 26.29 20.60 39.15
C GLY A 12 24.97 20.23 38.46
N THR A 13 24.69 20.74 37.27
CA THR A 13 23.54 20.34 36.45
C THR A 13 23.92 19.25 35.44
N SER A 14 22.96 18.46 34.98
CA SER A 14 23.16 17.45 33.91
C SER A 14 23.23 18.06 32.50
N ILE A 15 23.27 19.39 32.39
CA ILE A 15 23.27 20.12 31.12
C ILE A 15 24.71 20.14 30.58
N VAL A 16 24.93 19.41 29.49
CA VAL A 16 26.19 19.43 28.73
C VAL A 16 26.01 20.40 27.57
N CYS A 17 26.66 21.57 27.63
CA CYS A 17 26.74 22.45 26.48
C CYS A 17 27.73 21.88 25.45
N PRO A 18 27.34 21.74 24.18
CA PRO A 18 28.28 21.32 23.13
C PRO A 18 29.44 22.33 23.01
N PRO A 19 30.63 21.88 22.61
CA PRO A 19 31.76 22.78 22.41
C PRO A 19 31.37 23.85 21.39
N VAL A 20 31.59 25.12 21.76
CA VAL A 20 31.32 26.25 20.88
C VAL A 20 32.36 26.22 19.77
N ASP A 21 31.97 25.65 18.62
CA ASP A 21 32.79 25.63 17.42
C ASP A 21 32.51 26.84 16.53
N ALA A 22 33.38 27.04 15.53
CA ALA A 22 33.27 28.16 14.61
C ALA A 22 31.96 28.12 13.81
N LYS A 23 31.38 26.94 13.58
CA LYS A 23 30.14 26.76 12.83
C LYS A 23 28.95 27.26 13.64
N LEU A 24 28.87 26.89 14.92
CA LEU A 24 27.82 27.34 15.84
C LEU A 24 27.88 28.86 16.06
N LEU A 25 29.08 29.42 16.26
CA LEU A 25 29.25 30.88 16.38
C LEU A 25 28.84 31.61 15.10
N HIS A 26 29.23 31.10 13.93
CA HIS A 26 28.84 31.70 12.65
C HIS A 26 27.32 31.65 12.44
N THR A 27 26.65 30.56 12.82
CA THR A 27 25.19 30.45 12.75
C THR A 27 24.49 31.49 13.63
N TYR A 28 24.93 31.66 14.88
CA TYR A 28 24.35 32.65 15.79
C TYR A 28 24.62 34.09 15.33
N PHE A 29 25.85 34.42 14.91
CA PHE A 29 26.14 35.76 14.40
C PHE A 29 25.40 36.05 13.11
N SER A 30 25.28 35.08 12.20
CA SER A 30 24.47 35.23 10.98
C SER A 30 22.99 35.45 11.30
N TYR A 31 22.43 34.72 12.27
CA TYR A 31 21.06 34.92 12.75
C TYR A 31 20.87 36.33 13.31
N PHE A 32 21.75 36.78 14.20
CA PHE A 32 21.62 38.11 14.80
C PHE A 32 21.82 39.25 13.79
N ILE A 33 22.70 39.07 12.80
CA ILE A 33 22.86 40.02 11.69
C ILE A 33 21.61 40.08 10.82
N ARG A 34 21.04 38.92 10.45
CA ARG A 34 19.81 38.86 9.63
C ARG A 34 18.58 39.37 10.37
N SER A 35 18.54 39.22 11.69
CA SER A 35 17.46 39.75 12.54
C SER A 35 17.56 41.26 12.80
N GLY A 36 18.62 41.93 12.31
CA GLY A 36 18.88 43.34 12.55
C GLY A 36 19.37 43.67 13.97
N PHE A 37 19.70 42.65 14.78
CA PHE A 37 20.19 42.81 16.14
C PHE A 37 21.69 43.12 16.21
N LEU A 38 22.45 42.72 15.18
CA LEU A 38 23.87 43.07 15.01
C LEU A 38 24.11 43.61 13.59
N ASP A 39 25.02 44.56 13.45
CA ASP A 39 25.44 45.05 12.14
C ASP A 39 26.39 44.07 11.44
N ALA A 40 26.28 43.96 10.11
CA ALA A 40 27.22 43.17 9.32
C ALA A 40 28.63 43.79 9.37
N PRO A 41 29.71 42.99 9.49
CA PRO A 41 31.05 43.52 9.58
C PRO A 41 31.46 44.26 8.30
N THR A 42 31.86 45.52 8.44
CA THR A 42 32.38 46.34 7.35
C THR A 42 33.80 45.91 6.98
N LYS A 43 34.03 45.57 5.72
CA LYS A 43 35.39 45.26 5.21
C LYS A 43 36.24 46.53 5.24
N SER A 44 37.16 46.61 6.20
CA SER A 44 38.30 47.54 6.17
C SER A 44 39.53 46.84 5.57
N PRO A 45 40.37 47.53 4.77
CA PRO A 45 41.50 46.92 4.11
C PRO A 45 42.68 46.72 5.06
N ASP A 46 43.14 45.46 5.07
CA ASP A 46 44.53 45.03 5.29
C ASP A 46 45.09 44.91 6.73
N LYS A 47 45.47 43.66 7.09
CA LYS A 47 46.77 43.26 7.67
C LYS A 47 46.82 41.76 8.07
N SER A 48 47.69 41.01 7.38
CA SER A 48 48.60 39.93 7.89
C SER A 48 47.98 38.61 8.44
N ARG A 49 48.52 37.39 8.26
CA ARG A 49 49.63 36.77 7.52
C ARG A 49 49.56 35.24 7.78
N ALA A 50 49.88 34.41 6.76
CA ALA A 50 50.48 33.05 6.81
C ALA A 50 49.71 31.91 7.52
N ILE A 51 49.70 30.64 7.07
CA ILE A 51 50.82 29.80 6.60
C ILE A 51 50.29 28.76 5.60
N LEU A 52 50.91 28.67 4.41
CA LEU A 52 50.93 27.47 3.58
C LEU A 52 52.36 27.27 3.08
N HIS A 53 52.89 26.08 3.34
CA HIS A 53 54.26 25.70 3.05
C HIS A 53 54.55 25.70 1.54
N THR A 54 55.69 26.30 1.24
CA THR A 54 56.44 26.43 -0.01
C THR A 54 56.69 25.13 -0.79
N VAL A 55 56.56 25.21 -2.12
CA VAL A 55 57.60 24.74 -3.06
C VAL A 55 57.80 25.81 -4.14
N THR A 56 59.07 26.09 -4.41
CA THR A 56 59.69 27.23 -5.08
C THR A 56 59.80 27.09 -6.60
N GLY A 57 59.77 28.23 -7.32
CA GLY A 57 60.20 28.37 -8.72
C GLY A 57 59.99 29.78 -9.30
N ASP A 58 61.02 30.63 -9.20
CA ASP A 58 61.32 31.86 -9.97
C ASP A 58 61.28 31.60 -11.51
N VAL A 59 61.16 32.53 -12.48
CA VAL A 59 61.11 33.99 -12.62
C VAL A 59 60.69 34.27 -14.09
N SER A 60 59.98 35.39 -14.30
CA SER A 60 59.78 36.15 -15.56
C SER A 60 59.45 35.42 -16.87
N ASP A 61 58.28 35.70 -17.46
CA ASP A 61 58.24 36.19 -18.84
C ASP A 61 56.94 36.92 -19.21
N LYS A 62 57.09 37.89 -20.11
CA LYS A 62 56.06 38.81 -20.61
C LYS A 62 55.10 38.11 -21.59
N ASN A 63 53.84 38.53 -21.57
CA ASN A 63 52.85 38.49 -22.66
C ASN A 63 52.82 37.23 -23.54
N THR A 64 51.93 36.27 -23.24
CA THR A 64 51.10 35.63 -24.28
C THR A 64 49.84 35.00 -23.67
N LEU A 65 48.67 35.44 -24.18
CA LEU A 65 47.37 34.78 -24.31
C LEU A 65 47.11 33.49 -23.50
N LEU A 66 46.07 33.53 -22.65
CA LEU A 66 45.04 32.49 -22.55
C LEU A 66 43.72 33.15 -22.11
N LYS A 67 42.79 33.28 -23.07
CA LYS A 67 41.37 33.48 -22.80
C LYS A 67 40.85 32.24 -22.09
N GLY A 68 40.29 32.40 -20.90
CA GLY A 68 39.44 31.42 -20.22
C GLY A 68 38.21 32.15 -19.71
N ASP A 69 37.03 31.64 -20.05
CA ASP A 69 35.74 32.31 -19.99
C ASP A 69 35.42 33.00 -18.65
N LEU A 70 35.31 34.33 -18.70
CA LEU A 70 34.50 35.10 -17.77
C LEU A 70 33.03 34.88 -18.16
N GLY A 71 32.30 34.17 -17.29
CA GLY A 71 30.87 33.90 -17.44
C GLY A 71 30.08 35.17 -17.75
N VAL A 72 29.22 35.08 -18.76
CA VAL A 72 28.29 36.12 -19.19
C VAL A 72 27.38 36.49 -18.00
N CYS A 73 27.45 37.74 -17.56
CA CYS A 73 26.50 38.28 -16.58
C CYS A 73 25.10 38.29 -17.22
N LYS A 74 24.22 37.36 -16.84
CA LYS A 74 22.81 37.36 -17.29
C LYS A 74 22.19 38.71 -16.94
N GLN A 75 21.52 39.36 -17.89
CA GLN A 75 20.80 40.61 -17.66
C GLN A 75 19.57 40.32 -16.79
N VAL A 76 19.52 40.91 -15.59
CA VAL A 76 18.39 40.79 -14.64
C VAL A 76 17.48 42.01 -14.81
N VAL A 77 16.17 41.78 -14.90
CA VAL A 77 15.14 42.84 -14.99
C VAL A 77 14.77 43.32 -13.58
N TRP A 78 14.47 42.37 -12.70
CA TRP A 78 14.22 42.60 -11.27
C TRP A 78 14.90 41.51 -10.46
N ASP A 79 15.61 41.88 -9.41
CA ASP A 79 16.27 40.94 -8.50
C ASP A 79 15.39 40.58 -7.28
N GLU A 80 15.93 39.79 -6.36
CA GLU A 80 15.19 39.34 -5.16
C GLU A 80 14.75 40.51 -4.28
N ALA A 81 15.54 41.58 -4.20
CA ALA A 81 15.18 42.76 -3.41
C ALA A 81 14.03 43.53 -4.04
N ASP A 82 14.03 43.67 -5.37
CA ASP A 82 12.91 44.25 -6.11
C ASP A 82 11.63 43.43 -5.94
N LEU A 83 11.73 42.09 -5.96
CA LEU A 83 10.60 41.19 -5.81
C LEU A 83 10.03 41.20 -4.38
N LEU A 84 10.89 41.33 -3.38
CA LEU A 84 10.47 41.55 -2.00
C LEU A 84 9.80 42.92 -1.83
N GLU A 85 10.36 43.98 -2.42
CA GLU A 85 9.75 45.32 -2.44
C GLU A 85 8.38 45.30 -3.13
N PHE A 86 8.21 44.51 -4.20
CA PHE A 86 6.90 44.31 -4.81
C PHE A 86 5.92 43.60 -3.86
N ALA A 87 6.39 42.57 -3.15
CA ALA A 87 5.57 41.75 -2.26
C ALA A 87 5.10 42.52 -1.01
N GLU A 88 5.98 43.21 -0.27
CA GLU A 88 5.60 43.95 0.96
C GLU A 88 5.62 45.47 0.84
N GLY A 89 6.54 46.02 0.04
CA GLY A 89 6.80 47.44 -0.06
C GLY A 89 5.87 48.17 -1.02
N LYS A 90 6.44 49.16 -1.72
CA LYS A 90 5.74 50.05 -2.64
C LYS A 90 5.92 49.61 -4.08
N ILE A 91 4.82 49.45 -4.81
CA ILE A 91 4.87 49.05 -6.23
C ILE A 91 5.57 50.11 -7.08
N ALA A 92 5.47 51.38 -6.71
CA ALA A 92 6.11 52.47 -7.44
C ALA A 92 7.65 52.41 -7.40
N ASN A 93 8.23 51.80 -6.38
CA ASN A 93 9.68 51.61 -6.30
C ASN A 93 10.18 50.58 -7.33
N VAL A 94 9.32 49.63 -7.72
CA VAL A 94 9.65 48.53 -8.64
C VAL A 94 9.26 48.86 -10.08
N PHE A 95 8.05 49.37 -10.29
CA PHE A 95 7.52 49.65 -11.63
C PHE A 95 7.68 51.11 -12.06
N GLY A 96 7.94 52.04 -11.15
CA GLY A 96 8.12 53.46 -11.46
C GLY A 96 7.00 54.35 -10.89
N PRO A 97 7.21 55.67 -10.90
CA PRO A 97 6.39 56.64 -10.19
C PRO A 97 4.93 56.71 -10.65
N GLU A 98 4.62 56.30 -11.89
CA GLU A 98 3.25 56.25 -12.40
C GLU A 98 2.36 55.22 -11.69
N TYR A 99 2.96 54.25 -10.97
CA TYR A 99 2.24 53.28 -10.14
C TYR A 99 1.97 53.79 -8.71
N ALA A 100 2.45 54.97 -8.31
CA ALA A 100 2.36 55.47 -6.93
C ALA A 100 0.92 55.62 -6.39
N ILE A 101 -0.07 55.80 -7.27
CA ILE A 101 -1.48 55.81 -6.86
C ILE A 101 -1.94 54.46 -6.32
N ILE A 102 -1.38 53.34 -6.82
CA ILE A 102 -1.74 51.99 -6.38
C ILE A 102 -1.28 51.75 -4.93
N ASP A 103 -0.19 52.39 -4.49
CA ASP A 103 0.29 52.32 -3.10
C ASP A 103 -0.68 52.98 -2.09
N SER A 104 -1.68 53.73 -2.57
CA SER A 104 -2.75 54.31 -1.74
C SER A 104 -3.98 53.40 -1.58
N TYR A 105 -4.08 52.32 -2.38
CA TYR A 105 -5.22 51.41 -2.32
C TYR A 105 -5.10 50.48 -1.11
N SER A 106 -6.26 50.08 -0.58
CA SER A 106 -6.32 49.16 0.57
C SER A 106 -5.73 47.79 0.27
N ARG A 107 -5.81 47.35 -0.99
CA ARG A 107 -5.31 46.06 -1.50
C ARG A 107 -4.76 46.24 -2.91
N ARG A 108 -3.79 45.40 -3.28
CA ARG A 108 -3.24 45.30 -4.64
C ARG A 108 -2.74 43.87 -4.89
N VAL A 109 -2.51 43.52 -6.14
CA VAL A 109 -1.81 42.28 -6.49
C VAL A 109 -0.40 42.31 -5.91
N ARG A 110 -0.02 41.21 -5.27
CA ARG A 110 1.28 41.01 -4.62
C ARG A 110 1.75 39.59 -4.86
N LEU A 111 3.07 39.42 -4.82
CA LEU A 111 3.66 38.10 -4.61
C LEU A 111 3.55 37.71 -3.12
N PRO A 112 3.63 36.42 -2.79
CA PRO A 112 3.76 35.97 -1.42
C PRO A 112 5.01 36.54 -0.74
N LEU A 113 4.99 36.65 0.58
CA LEU A 113 6.14 37.02 1.41
C LEU A 113 6.97 35.81 1.82
N PRO A 114 8.25 36.01 2.21
CA PRO A 114 9.01 34.96 2.89
C PRO A 114 8.23 34.35 4.06
N PRO A 115 8.28 33.02 4.27
CA PRO A 115 9.16 32.06 3.59
C PRO A 115 8.62 31.51 2.26
N TYR A 116 7.49 32.03 1.74
CA TYR A 116 6.84 31.56 0.51
C TYR A 116 7.08 32.44 -0.72
N LEU A 117 7.95 33.45 -0.62
CA LEU A 117 8.48 34.16 -1.79
C LEU A 117 9.44 33.25 -2.56
N LEU A 118 8.88 32.38 -3.40
CA LEU A 118 9.62 31.37 -4.17
C LEU A 118 10.04 31.88 -5.56
N VAL A 119 10.66 33.05 -5.61
CA VAL A 119 11.25 33.63 -6.83
C VAL A 119 12.49 34.44 -6.47
N SER A 120 13.59 34.21 -7.18
CA SER A 120 14.87 34.89 -6.92
C SER A 120 15.10 36.06 -7.86
N ARG A 121 14.58 36.01 -9.09
CA ARG A 121 14.79 37.06 -10.11
C ARG A 121 13.89 36.90 -11.33
N VAL A 122 13.70 38.01 -12.05
CA VAL A 122 13.15 38.08 -13.40
C VAL A 122 14.27 38.32 -14.39
N THR A 123 14.40 37.45 -15.38
CA THR A 123 15.51 37.49 -16.37
C THR A 123 15.06 37.96 -17.74
N LYS A 124 13.76 37.85 -18.06
CA LYS A 124 13.18 38.33 -19.31
C LYS A 124 11.78 38.87 -19.06
N LEU A 125 11.44 39.94 -19.78
CA LEU A 125 10.10 40.52 -19.80
C LEU A 125 9.76 40.95 -21.22
N ASN A 126 8.63 40.49 -21.73
CA ASN A 126 8.04 40.94 -22.98
C ASN A 126 6.60 41.36 -22.71
N ALA A 127 6.45 42.59 -22.23
CA ALA A 127 5.16 43.18 -21.87
C ALA A 127 5.22 44.70 -21.97
N GLU A 128 4.08 45.32 -22.25
CA GLU A 128 3.92 46.77 -22.30
C GLU A 128 2.91 47.19 -21.22
N LYS A 129 3.28 48.17 -20.39
CA LYS A 129 2.41 48.71 -19.34
C LYS A 129 1.11 49.25 -19.94
N GLY A 130 -0.02 48.98 -19.28
CA GLY A 130 -1.35 49.38 -19.74
C GLY A 130 -1.90 48.59 -20.93
N SER A 131 -1.20 47.56 -21.41
CA SER A 131 -1.53 46.81 -22.62
C SER A 131 -1.94 45.37 -22.29
N PHE A 132 -3.26 45.11 -22.17
CA PHE A 132 -3.80 43.76 -21.95
C PHE A 132 -3.80 42.93 -23.24
N LYS A 133 -2.59 42.56 -23.70
CA LYS A 133 -2.30 41.72 -24.87
C LYS A 133 -1.43 40.53 -24.45
N PRO A 134 -1.37 39.46 -25.26
CA PRO A 134 -0.51 38.33 -24.95
C PRO A 134 0.92 38.78 -24.65
N CYS A 135 1.45 38.33 -23.53
CA CYS A 135 2.74 38.78 -22.99
C CYS A 135 3.41 37.68 -22.18
N THR A 136 4.72 37.80 -21.99
CA THR A 136 5.52 36.76 -21.35
C THR A 136 6.53 37.33 -20.36
N LEU A 137 6.90 36.50 -19.38
CA LEU A 137 8.04 36.75 -18.50
C LEU A 137 8.82 35.46 -18.24
N THR A 138 10.11 35.57 -17.95
CA THR A 138 10.93 34.46 -17.47
C THR A 138 11.43 34.77 -16.07
N THR A 139 11.17 33.85 -15.13
CA THR A 139 11.70 33.92 -13.75
C THR A 139 12.66 32.79 -13.46
N GLU A 140 13.49 33.00 -12.45
CA GLU A 140 14.32 31.95 -11.85
C GLU A 140 14.09 31.93 -10.33
N TYR A 141 14.00 30.73 -9.75
CA TYR A 141 14.05 30.49 -8.32
C TYR A 141 15.21 29.54 -8.01
N ASP A 142 16.17 29.98 -7.21
CA ASP A 142 17.25 29.13 -6.70
C ASP A 142 16.77 28.41 -5.45
N ILE A 143 16.71 27.08 -5.50
CA ILE A 143 16.28 26.29 -4.35
C ILE A 143 17.40 26.29 -3.31
N PRO A 144 17.21 26.87 -2.12
CA PRO A 144 18.28 26.92 -1.13
C PRO A 144 18.56 25.54 -0.52
N HIS A 145 19.80 25.33 -0.09
CA HIS A 145 20.19 24.14 0.65
C HIS A 145 19.64 24.12 2.08
N ASN A 146 19.24 22.93 2.56
CA ASN A 146 18.76 22.66 3.92
C ASN A 146 17.55 23.50 4.33
N MET A 147 16.63 23.76 3.39
CA MET A 147 15.36 24.40 3.72
C MET A 147 14.48 23.48 4.59
N TRP A 148 13.72 24.12 5.48
CA TRP A 148 12.90 23.48 6.51
C TRP A 148 11.81 22.54 5.96
N TYR A 149 11.45 22.69 4.68
CA TYR A 149 10.43 21.89 4.01
C TYR A 149 10.99 20.69 3.22
N LEU A 150 12.32 20.51 3.15
CA LEU A 150 12.93 19.49 2.30
C LEU A 150 12.79 18.07 2.87
N VAL A 151 12.57 17.10 1.98
CA VAL A 151 12.70 15.67 2.29
C VAL A 151 13.86 15.11 1.47
N ASP A 152 14.95 14.76 2.15
CA ASP A 152 16.16 14.19 1.51
C ASP A 152 16.67 15.09 0.36
N GLY A 153 16.67 16.40 0.59
CA GLY A 153 17.09 17.43 -0.37
C GLY A 153 16.08 17.72 -1.48
N GLN A 154 14.90 17.08 -1.51
CA GLN A 154 13.86 17.32 -2.51
C GLN A 154 12.83 18.33 -1.99
N ILE A 155 12.40 19.24 -2.87
CA ILE A 155 11.31 20.16 -2.53
C ILE A 155 9.97 19.43 -2.47
N PRO A 156 9.02 19.88 -1.65
CA PRO A 156 7.66 19.37 -1.68
C PRO A 156 6.93 19.86 -2.93
N TRP A 157 5.81 19.22 -3.21
CA TRP A 157 4.99 19.49 -4.37
C TRP A 157 4.56 20.96 -4.40
N ALA A 158 4.11 21.48 -3.26
CA ALA A 158 3.73 22.88 -3.08
C ALA A 158 4.76 23.88 -3.63
N VAL A 159 6.04 23.68 -3.33
CA VAL A 159 7.12 24.62 -3.71
C VAL A 159 7.34 24.62 -5.23
N ALA A 160 7.28 23.45 -5.87
CA ALA A 160 7.42 23.34 -7.32
C ALA A 160 6.24 24.01 -8.06
N VAL A 161 5.03 24.01 -7.49
CA VAL A 161 3.88 24.67 -8.09
C VAL A 161 3.93 26.18 -7.85
N GLU A 162 4.17 26.59 -6.61
CA GLU A 162 4.12 27.98 -6.21
C GLU A 162 5.25 28.81 -6.84
N SER A 163 6.41 28.22 -7.14
CA SER A 163 7.50 28.96 -7.79
C SER A 163 7.09 29.56 -9.16
N GLY A 164 5.96 29.12 -9.74
CA GLY A 164 5.33 29.72 -10.94
C GLY A 164 4.45 30.96 -10.69
N GLN A 165 4.40 31.49 -9.47
CA GLN A 165 3.57 32.61 -8.96
C GLN A 165 3.66 33.96 -9.71
N CYS A 166 4.57 34.12 -10.67
CA CYS A 166 4.82 35.44 -11.27
C CYS A 166 3.85 35.82 -12.40
N ASP A 167 2.80 35.04 -12.68
CA ASP A 167 1.63 35.55 -13.40
C ASP A 167 1.02 36.76 -12.68
N LEU A 168 1.06 36.78 -11.33
CA LEU A 168 0.69 37.91 -10.47
C LEU A 168 1.53 39.16 -10.74
N LEU A 169 2.86 38.99 -10.84
CA LEU A 169 3.77 40.09 -11.15
C LEU A 169 3.49 40.65 -12.55
N LEU A 170 3.28 39.77 -13.54
CA LEU A 170 2.99 40.15 -14.92
C LEU A 170 1.69 40.93 -15.04
N ILE A 171 0.59 40.43 -14.46
CA ILE A 171 -0.71 41.06 -14.55
C ILE A 171 -0.74 42.41 -13.82
N SER A 172 -0.02 42.53 -12.70
CA SER A 172 0.20 43.81 -12.00
C SER A 172 1.02 44.77 -12.85
N TYR A 173 2.10 44.31 -13.50
CA TYR A 173 2.90 45.11 -14.44
C TYR A 173 2.08 45.63 -15.62
N LEU A 174 1.12 44.85 -16.15
CA LEU A 174 0.20 45.34 -17.18
C LEU A 174 -0.74 46.44 -16.67
N GLY A 175 -0.91 46.57 -15.36
CA GLY A 175 -1.68 47.66 -14.74
C GLY A 175 -3.06 47.25 -14.23
N ILE A 176 -3.30 45.97 -13.90
CA ILE A 176 -4.62 45.53 -13.41
C ILE A 176 -5.06 46.24 -12.12
N ASP A 177 -4.11 46.66 -11.29
CA ASP A 177 -4.41 47.36 -10.03
C ASP A 177 -5.04 48.74 -10.23
N PHE A 178 -4.80 49.39 -11.38
CA PHE A 178 -5.50 50.63 -11.74
C PHE A 178 -7.01 50.42 -11.96
N ASP A 179 -7.39 49.24 -12.47
CA ASP A 179 -8.78 48.82 -12.66
C ASP A 179 -9.38 48.34 -11.32
N ASN A 180 -8.64 47.53 -10.55
CA ASN A 180 -9.15 46.89 -9.32
C ASN A 180 -9.35 47.85 -8.14
N LYS A 181 -8.46 48.85 -7.98
CA LYS A 181 -8.54 49.90 -6.93
C LYS A 181 -8.74 49.38 -5.49
N GLY A 182 -8.20 48.20 -5.18
CA GLY A 182 -8.35 47.54 -3.88
C GLY A 182 -9.73 46.90 -3.60
N VAL A 183 -10.64 46.92 -4.58
CA VAL A 183 -11.98 46.33 -4.47
C VAL A 183 -11.99 44.90 -4.97
N LEU A 184 -11.30 44.62 -6.08
CA LEU A 184 -11.23 43.28 -6.68
C LEU A 184 -9.93 42.58 -6.31
N VAL A 185 -10.01 41.29 -5.95
CA VAL A 185 -8.88 40.45 -5.55
C VAL A 185 -8.68 39.26 -6.47
N TYR A 186 -7.42 38.84 -6.61
CA TYR A 186 -7.02 37.74 -7.51
C TYR A 186 -7.47 36.38 -6.99
N ARG A 187 -8.06 35.53 -7.82
CA ARG A 187 -8.24 34.10 -7.51
C ARG A 187 -7.99 33.24 -8.74
N LEU A 188 -7.25 32.14 -8.55
CA LEU A 188 -7.11 31.06 -9.53
C LEU A 188 -8.41 30.25 -9.58
N LEU A 189 -8.85 29.88 -10.79
CA LEU A 189 -10.10 29.16 -11.02
C LEU A 189 -9.85 27.76 -11.56
N ASP A 190 -9.03 27.64 -12.60
CA ASP A 190 -8.79 26.37 -13.28
C ASP A 190 -7.34 26.29 -13.76
N CYS A 191 -6.77 25.10 -13.70
CA CYS A 191 -5.52 24.78 -14.38
C CYS A 191 -5.38 23.26 -14.58
N THR A 192 -4.49 22.87 -15.48
CA THR A 192 -4.03 21.48 -15.61
C THR A 192 -2.53 21.45 -15.43
N MET A 193 -2.06 20.68 -14.45
CA MET A 193 -0.64 20.53 -14.13
C MET A 193 -0.12 19.20 -14.64
N THR A 194 1.08 19.18 -15.20
CA THR A 194 1.72 17.95 -15.68
C THR A 194 3.20 17.96 -15.29
N PHE A 195 3.59 17.03 -14.43
CA PHE A 195 5.00 16.77 -14.14
C PHE A 195 5.58 15.88 -15.23
N LEU A 196 6.74 16.24 -15.75
CA LEU A 196 7.42 15.55 -16.85
C LEU A 196 8.63 14.76 -16.36
N GLU A 197 9.23 15.22 -15.26
CA GLU A 197 10.44 14.67 -14.67
C GLU A 197 10.29 14.54 -13.15
N ASP A 198 11.33 14.00 -12.51
CA ASP A 198 11.45 13.96 -11.06
C ASP A 198 11.36 15.36 -10.41
N ILE A 199 10.87 15.40 -9.17
CA ILE A 199 10.80 16.65 -8.41
C ILE A 199 12.22 17.23 -8.20
N PRO A 200 12.41 18.54 -8.46
CA PRO A 200 13.69 19.23 -8.27
C PRO A 200 14.26 19.15 -6.85
N LYS A 201 15.56 19.42 -6.73
CA LYS A 201 16.32 19.31 -5.48
C LYS A 201 16.95 20.64 -5.08
N GLU A 202 17.37 20.73 -3.83
CA GLU A 202 18.20 21.83 -3.37
C GLU A 202 19.43 22.05 -4.24
N GLY A 203 19.77 23.31 -4.49
CA GLY A 203 20.83 23.72 -5.40
C GLY A 203 20.40 23.80 -6.88
N ASP A 204 19.26 23.23 -7.27
CA ASP A 204 18.70 23.46 -8.60
C ASP A 204 18.14 24.89 -8.71
N THR A 205 18.18 25.44 -9.93
CA THR A 205 17.47 26.67 -10.30
C THR A 205 16.27 26.30 -11.16
N LEU A 206 15.07 26.61 -10.67
CA LEU A 206 13.83 26.48 -11.43
C LEU A 206 13.65 27.71 -12.31
N ARG A 207 13.58 27.53 -13.62
CA ARG A 207 13.30 28.61 -14.58
C ARG A 207 11.88 28.47 -15.13
N TYR A 208 11.01 29.43 -14.86
CA TYR A 208 9.64 29.44 -15.39
C TYR A 208 9.53 30.42 -16.55
N ASP A 209 9.11 29.93 -17.72
CA ASP A 209 8.63 30.74 -18.82
C ASP A 209 7.12 30.86 -18.71
N ILE A 210 6.65 32.02 -18.25
CA ILE A 210 5.24 32.30 -17.96
C ILE A 210 4.65 33.13 -19.09
N SER A 211 3.48 32.73 -19.58
CA SER A 211 2.75 33.43 -20.64
C SER A 211 1.33 33.73 -20.20
N ILE A 212 0.92 34.99 -20.26
CA ILE A 212 -0.50 35.34 -20.28
C ILE A 212 -0.95 35.32 -21.74
N ASN A 213 -1.82 34.38 -22.06
CA ASN A 213 -2.21 34.00 -23.42
C ASN A 213 -3.36 34.84 -23.95
N SER A 214 -4.33 35.20 -23.10
CA SER A 214 -5.50 35.98 -23.51
C SER A 214 -6.24 36.58 -22.31
N PHE A 215 -7.14 37.51 -22.61
CA PHE A 215 -7.94 38.26 -21.65
C PHE A 215 -9.41 38.23 -22.05
N VAL A 216 -10.31 38.10 -21.07
CA VAL A 216 -11.75 38.19 -21.27
C VAL A 216 -12.34 39.07 -20.17
N LYS A 217 -13.02 40.15 -20.55
CA LYS A 217 -13.82 40.96 -19.61
C LYS A 217 -15.27 40.48 -19.62
N HIS A 218 -15.83 40.23 -18.44
CA HIS A 218 -17.24 39.93 -18.25
C HIS A 218 -17.80 40.80 -17.13
N GLY A 219 -18.61 41.80 -17.50
CA GLY A 219 -19.03 42.86 -16.57
C GLY A 219 -17.81 43.65 -16.10
N ASN A 220 -17.65 43.77 -14.78
CA ASN A 220 -16.51 44.46 -14.17
C ASN A 220 -15.28 43.55 -13.96
N ASN A 221 -15.43 42.23 -14.15
CA ASN A 221 -14.38 41.28 -13.82
C ASN A 221 -13.51 41.01 -15.05
N LEU A 222 -12.20 41.05 -14.86
CA LEU A 222 -11.24 40.57 -15.84
C LEU A 222 -10.87 39.12 -15.50
N LEU A 223 -11.00 38.25 -16.49
CA LEU A 223 -10.38 36.94 -16.51
C LEU A 223 -9.17 36.99 -17.44
N PHE A 224 -8.11 36.27 -17.07
CA PHE A 224 -6.98 36.06 -17.95
C PHE A 224 -6.58 34.59 -17.95
N PHE A 225 -6.11 34.15 -19.11
CA PHE A 225 -5.71 32.77 -19.35
C PHE A 225 -4.20 32.72 -19.49
N PHE A 226 -3.56 31.77 -18.82
CA PHE A 226 -2.11 31.71 -18.74
C PHE A 226 -1.60 30.27 -18.71
N SER A 227 -0.31 30.13 -18.98
CA SER A 227 0.42 28.87 -18.94
C SER A 227 1.86 29.12 -18.55
N TYR A 228 2.52 28.09 -18.05
CA TYR A 228 3.96 28.15 -17.86
C TYR A 228 4.63 26.82 -18.18
N GLU A 229 5.91 26.93 -18.51
CA GLU A 229 6.86 25.83 -18.63
C GLU A 229 7.98 26.04 -17.62
N CYS A 230 8.26 25.03 -16.79
CA CYS A 230 9.31 25.06 -15.79
C CYS A 230 10.48 24.18 -16.21
N PHE A 231 11.69 24.70 -16.09
CA PHE A 231 12.93 24.03 -16.47
C PHE A 231 13.93 23.96 -15.32
N VAL A 232 14.71 22.87 -15.28
CA VAL A 232 15.97 22.76 -14.52
C VAL A 232 17.09 22.52 -15.54
N GLY A 233 17.99 23.50 -15.66
CA GLY A 233 18.90 23.54 -16.81
C GLY A 233 18.10 23.60 -18.12
N ASP A 234 18.33 22.63 -19.01
CA ASP A 234 17.62 22.50 -20.29
C ASP A 234 16.44 21.52 -20.24
N LYS A 235 16.22 20.83 -19.10
CA LYS A 235 15.14 19.84 -18.97
C LYS A 235 13.86 20.50 -18.48
N MET A 236 12.75 20.29 -19.19
CA MET A 236 11.43 20.71 -18.74
C MET A 236 10.91 19.72 -17.69
N VAL A 237 10.56 20.22 -16.51
CA VAL A 237 10.19 19.38 -15.35
C VAL A 237 8.70 19.44 -15.02
N LEU A 238 8.05 20.57 -15.32
CA LEU A 238 6.64 20.81 -15.00
C LEU A 238 6.03 21.76 -16.03
N THR A 239 4.80 21.49 -16.43
CA THR A 239 3.97 22.42 -17.21
C THR A 239 2.66 22.72 -16.49
N MET A 240 2.15 23.92 -16.73
CA MET A 240 0.79 24.28 -16.39
C MET A 240 0.08 24.83 -17.63
N GLU A 241 -1.02 24.20 -18.00
CA GLU A 241 -1.86 24.55 -19.13
C GLU A 241 -3.26 24.94 -18.67
N GLY A 242 -3.98 25.70 -19.50
CA GLY A 242 -5.37 26.05 -19.23
C GLY A 242 -5.56 26.84 -17.93
N GLY A 243 -4.51 27.53 -17.47
CA GLY A 243 -4.57 28.43 -16.33
C GLY A 243 -5.62 29.50 -16.58
N CYS A 244 -6.52 29.69 -15.63
CA CYS A 244 -7.57 30.69 -15.66
C CYS A 244 -7.62 31.34 -14.29
N ALA A 245 -7.40 32.64 -14.24
CA ALA A 245 -7.52 33.43 -13.02
C ALA A 245 -8.35 34.68 -13.28
N GLY A 246 -8.91 35.24 -12.21
CA GLY A 246 -9.78 36.40 -12.29
C GLY A 246 -9.71 37.29 -11.07
N PHE A 247 -10.39 38.44 -11.20
CA PHE A 247 -10.50 39.44 -10.15
C PHE A 247 -11.95 39.59 -9.71
N PHE A 248 -12.19 39.48 -8.41
CA PHE A 248 -13.53 39.36 -7.83
C PHE A 248 -13.69 40.25 -6.61
N THR A 249 -14.91 40.73 -6.38
CA THR A 249 -15.29 41.36 -5.12
C THR A 249 -15.44 40.32 -4.01
N ASP A 250 -15.31 40.74 -2.75
CA ASP A 250 -15.56 39.88 -1.59
C ASP A 250 -16.98 39.27 -1.65
N ASP A 251 -17.99 40.07 -2.01
CA ASP A 251 -19.38 39.66 -2.20
C ASP A 251 -19.57 38.54 -3.25
N GLU A 252 -18.80 38.55 -4.34
CA GLU A 252 -18.86 37.51 -5.37
C GLU A 252 -18.24 36.20 -4.90
N LEU A 253 -17.14 36.30 -4.14
CA LEU A 253 -16.45 35.14 -3.58
C LEU A 253 -17.31 34.44 -2.51
N ASP A 254 -17.99 35.20 -1.65
CA ASP A 254 -18.90 34.67 -0.62
C ASP A 254 -20.10 33.93 -1.22
N LYS A 255 -20.60 34.39 -2.38
CA LYS A 255 -21.74 33.78 -3.08
C LYS A 255 -21.38 32.51 -3.87
N GLY A 256 -20.11 32.11 -3.94
CA GLY A 256 -19.68 30.91 -4.66
C GLY A 256 -20.43 29.66 -4.18
N LYS A 257 -20.80 28.75 -5.09
CA LYS A 257 -21.48 27.49 -4.73
C LYS A 257 -20.52 26.33 -4.48
N GLY A 258 -19.23 26.53 -4.68
CA GLY A 258 -18.23 25.46 -4.64
C GLY A 258 -18.22 24.68 -5.95
N VAL A 259 -17.48 23.58 -5.98
CA VAL A 259 -17.43 22.69 -7.13
C VAL A 259 -18.76 21.95 -7.24
N VAL A 260 -19.42 22.08 -8.38
CA VAL A 260 -20.69 21.40 -8.68
C VAL A 260 -20.44 20.41 -9.81
N TYR A 261 -20.71 19.13 -9.57
CA TYR A 261 -20.64 18.10 -10.60
C TYR A 261 -21.82 18.21 -11.56
N SER A 262 -21.53 18.13 -12.85
CA SER A 262 -22.55 18.05 -13.90
C SER A 262 -23.31 16.73 -13.84
N LYS A 263 -24.54 16.71 -14.37
CA LYS A 263 -25.32 15.46 -14.51
C LYS A 263 -24.55 14.37 -15.27
N LYS A 264 -23.74 14.77 -16.26
CA LYS A 264 -22.90 13.85 -17.03
C LYS A 264 -21.83 13.20 -16.13
N GLU A 265 -21.12 13.99 -15.33
CA GLU A 265 -20.11 13.45 -14.38
C GLU A 265 -20.73 12.45 -13.40
N LEU A 266 -21.91 12.74 -12.86
CA LEU A 266 -22.60 11.84 -11.93
C LEU A 266 -23.03 10.52 -12.59
N ILE A 267 -23.57 10.58 -13.81
CA ILE A 267 -23.96 9.37 -14.57
C ILE A 267 -22.73 8.51 -14.92
N GLU A 268 -21.61 9.13 -15.31
CA GLU A 268 -20.38 8.37 -15.56
C GLU A 268 -19.84 7.74 -14.29
N ARG A 269 -19.95 8.43 -13.14
CA ARG A 269 -19.58 7.88 -11.84
C ARG A 269 -20.37 6.63 -11.46
N GLU A 270 -21.67 6.60 -11.73
CA GLU A 270 -22.53 5.44 -11.45
C GLU A 270 -22.18 4.19 -12.28
N LYS A 271 -21.46 4.36 -13.40
CA LYS A 271 -21.04 3.25 -14.28
C LYS A 271 -19.71 2.62 -13.85
N ILE A 272 -18.99 3.22 -12.90
CA ILE A 272 -17.69 2.73 -12.45
C ILE A 272 -17.87 1.34 -11.82
N GLN A 273 -17.08 0.38 -12.31
CA GLN A 273 -17.01 -0.95 -11.72
C GLN A 273 -15.95 -0.97 -10.62
N LYS A 274 -16.33 -1.52 -9.47
CA LYS A 274 -15.39 -1.72 -8.37
C LYS A 274 -14.31 -2.70 -8.77
N GLN A 275 -13.08 -2.29 -8.52
CA GLN A 275 -11.87 -3.09 -8.63
C GLN A 275 -11.52 -3.68 -7.26
N GLN A 276 -10.58 -4.62 -7.26
CA GLN A 276 -10.02 -5.20 -6.06
C GLN A 276 -8.51 -5.05 -6.12
N PHE A 277 -7.94 -4.59 -5.02
CA PHE A 277 -6.51 -4.61 -4.76
C PHE A 277 -6.31 -5.30 -3.41
N GLU A 278 -5.17 -5.93 -3.19
CA GLU A 278 -4.84 -6.52 -1.89
C GLU A 278 -3.61 -5.79 -1.33
N PRO A 279 -3.67 -5.21 -0.11
CA PRO A 279 -2.54 -4.53 0.48
C PRO A 279 -1.36 -5.48 0.68
N LEU A 280 -0.15 -4.97 0.48
CA LEU A 280 1.08 -5.72 0.74
C LEU A 280 1.36 -5.84 2.23
N LEU A 281 1.00 -4.79 2.97
CA LEU A 281 0.95 -4.78 4.43
C LEU A 281 -0.44 -4.34 4.88
N ILE A 282 -0.91 -4.94 5.98
CA ILE A 282 -2.23 -4.65 6.54
C ILE A 282 -2.06 -3.93 7.87
N CYS A 283 -2.52 -2.70 7.94
CA CYS A 283 -2.65 -1.96 9.18
C CYS A 283 -4.03 -2.22 9.79
N GLN A 284 -4.09 -2.43 11.11
CA GLN A 284 -5.36 -2.62 11.82
C GLN A 284 -6.06 -1.28 12.14
N LYS A 285 -5.33 -0.16 12.08
CA LYS A 285 -5.88 1.17 12.31
C LYS A 285 -6.54 1.68 11.05
N SER A 286 -7.75 2.22 11.19
CA SER A 286 -8.45 2.94 10.14
C SER A 286 -8.53 4.45 10.39
N SER A 287 -7.85 4.94 11.43
CA SER A 287 -7.68 6.35 11.74
C SER A 287 -6.34 6.61 12.44
N PHE A 288 -5.81 7.81 12.23
CA PHE A 288 -4.45 8.22 12.59
C PHE A 288 -4.49 9.66 13.09
N ASP A 289 -3.95 9.90 14.27
CA ASP A 289 -3.93 11.22 14.89
C ASP A 289 -2.67 12.03 14.50
N GLU A 290 -2.50 13.22 15.08
CA GLU A 290 -1.31 14.05 14.83
C GLU A 290 -0.02 13.32 15.20
N THR A 291 0.00 12.55 16.29
CA THR A 291 1.20 11.82 16.70
C THR A 291 1.61 10.81 15.65
N ASP A 292 0.63 10.10 15.08
CA ASP A 292 0.86 9.16 13.98
C ASP A 292 1.42 9.84 12.73
N MET A 293 0.85 10.99 12.34
CA MET A 293 1.35 11.76 11.20
C MET A 293 2.80 12.22 11.43
N ILE A 294 3.14 12.66 12.65
CA ILE A 294 4.51 13.01 13.02
C ILE A 294 5.45 11.80 12.91
N ARG A 295 5.04 10.59 13.32
CA ARG A 295 5.85 9.38 13.10
C ARG A 295 6.18 9.15 11.63
N LEU A 296 5.26 9.45 10.73
CA LEU A 296 5.50 9.35 9.29
C LEU A 296 6.47 10.42 8.80
N THR A 297 6.48 11.63 9.37
CA THR A 297 7.49 12.66 9.06
C THR A 297 8.90 12.24 9.52
N GLU A 298 8.98 11.47 10.62
CA GLU A 298 10.23 10.92 11.15
C GLU A 298 10.72 9.69 10.35
N GLY A 299 9.92 9.17 9.41
CA GLY A 299 10.19 7.91 8.71
C GLY A 299 9.98 6.66 9.57
N ASN A 300 9.26 6.79 10.69
CA ASN A 300 8.98 5.69 11.61
C ASN A 300 7.63 5.04 11.31
N LEU A 301 7.57 4.31 10.19
CA LEU A 301 6.33 3.63 9.79
C LEU A 301 5.87 2.58 10.79
N ALA A 302 6.81 1.87 11.43
CA ALA A 302 6.49 0.84 12.42
C ALA A 302 5.70 1.40 13.60
N ALA A 303 6.10 2.56 14.12
CA ALA A 303 5.39 3.22 15.22
C ALA A 303 4.00 3.74 14.81
N CYS A 304 3.78 4.04 13.52
CA CYS A 304 2.50 4.52 13.02
C CYS A 304 1.51 3.38 12.69
N PHE A 305 1.99 2.38 11.94
CA PHE A 305 1.15 1.34 11.34
C PHE A 305 1.25 -0.04 12.01
N GLY A 306 2.27 -0.25 12.86
CA GLY A 306 2.58 -1.52 13.53
C GLY A 306 3.96 -2.07 13.16
N ASP A 307 4.52 -2.91 14.02
CA ASP A 307 5.92 -3.37 13.95
C ASP A 307 6.30 -4.02 12.59
N HIS A 308 5.36 -4.66 11.91
CA HIS A 308 5.56 -5.29 10.59
C HIS A 308 5.74 -4.29 9.44
N TYR A 309 5.56 -2.98 9.68
CA TYR A 309 5.93 -1.91 8.74
C TYR A 309 7.40 -1.46 8.88
N TRP A 310 8.17 -2.09 9.76
CA TRP A 310 9.59 -1.79 9.94
C TRP A 310 10.39 -2.05 8.66
N GLN A 311 11.06 -1.01 8.17
CA GLN A 311 11.75 -1.05 6.88
C GLN A 311 13.25 -1.36 6.97
N ALA A 312 13.82 -1.56 8.17
CA ALA A 312 15.27 -1.76 8.35
C ALA A 312 16.17 -0.65 7.76
N GLY A 313 15.63 0.54 7.51
CA GLY A 313 16.36 1.64 6.85
C GLY A 313 16.50 1.48 5.33
N LEU A 314 15.78 0.56 4.69
CA LEU A 314 15.83 0.32 3.24
C LEU A 314 15.40 1.53 2.41
N ASN A 315 14.42 2.31 2.87
CA ASN A 315 13.93 3.48 2.16
C ASN A 315 13.89 4.73 3.07
N PRO A 316 15.06 5.33 3.39
CA PRO A 316 15.14 6.44 4.35
C PRO A 316 14.40 7.71 3.90
N SER A 317 14.09 7.82 2.60
CA SER A 317 13.41 8.99 2.00
C SER A 317 11.91 8.81 1.87
N LEU A 318 11.37 7.60 2.12
CA LEU A 318 9.93 7.35 2.10
C LEU A 318 9.28 7.78 3.43
N ARG A 319 9.22 9.10 3.61
CA ARG A 319 8.59 9.78 4.74
C ARG A 319 7.76 10.97 4.25
N ILE A 320 6.74 11.35 5.01
CA ILE A 320 5.90 12.50 4.70
C ILE A 320 6.70 13.80 5.00
N PRO A 321 6.41 14.93 4.32
CA PRO A 321 7.10 16.20 4.58
C PRO A 321 7.10 16.64 6.05
N PRO A 322 8.09 17.46 6.46
CA PRO A 322 8.23 17.92 7.85
C PRO A 322 6.98 18.64 8.39
N LYS A 323 6.82 18.59 9.72
CA LYS A 323 5.65 19.16 10.45
C LYS A 323 5.25 20.56 9.98
N ASP A 324 6.22 21.44 9.74
CA ASP A 324 5.97 22.85 9.42
C ASP A 324 5.24 23.05 8.07
N ILE A 325 5.34 22.09 7.14
CA ILE A 325 4.62 22.10 5.85
C ILE A 325 3.56 21.00 5.76
N LEU A 326 3.21 20.38 6.90
CA LEU A 326 2.21 19.33 6.95
C LEU A 326 0.81 19.93 6.73
N MET A 327 0.15 19.47 5.66
CA MET A 327 -1.19 19.88 5.23
C MET A 327 -2.26 18.84 5.59
N ILE A 328 -1.87 17.73 6.24
CA ILE A 328 -2.77 16.73 6.81
C ILE A 328 -2.33 16.48 8.26
N ASP A 329 -3.05 17.06 9.22
CA ASP A 329 -2.75 16.88 10.64
C ASP A 329 -3.20 15.51 11.16
N ARG A 330 -4.25 14.92 10.56
CA ARG A 330 -4.75 13.59 10.92
C ARG A 330 -5.51 12.95 9.76
N VAL A 331 -5.60 11.62 9.78
CA VAL A 331 -6.44 10.83 8.87
C VAL A 331 -7.57 10.22 9.70
N THR A 332 -8.78 10.73 9.57
CA THR A 332 -9.90 10.32 10.43
C THR A 332 -10.61 9.06 9.95
N SER A 333 -10.46 8.70 8.67
CA SER A 333 -11.00 7.47 8.11
C SER A 333 -10.14 6.94 6.96
N VAL A 334 -9.94 5.62 6.95
CA VAL A 334 -9.40 4.85 5.82
C VAL A 334 -10.34 3.68 5.56
N GLU A 335 -11.09 3.75 4.47
CA GLU A 335 -11.92 2.68 3.96
C GLU A 335 -11.21 2.01 2.77
N PHE A 336 -10.46 0.94 3.05
CA PHE A 336 -9.63 0.27 2.05
C PHE A 336 -10.40 -0.16 0.78
N ASN A 337 -11.59 -0.75 0.94
CA ASN A 337 -12.47 -1.14 -0.18
C ASN A 337 -13.54 -0.08 -0.49
N GLY A 338 -13.31 1.15 -0.02
CA GLY A 338 -14.21 2.29 -0.13
C GLY A 338 -14.19 2.95 -1.51
N GLY A 339 -15.12 3.89 -1.69
CA GLY A 339 -15.23 4.68 -2.93
C GLY A 339 -15.91 3.96 -4.09
N ALA A 340 -16.13 4.70 -5.18
CA ALA A 340 -16.75 4.23 -6.42
C ALA A 340 -15.91 3.13 -7.09
N TYR A 341 -14.58 3.25 -7.01
CA TYR A 341 -13.63 2.31 -7.61
C TYR A 341 -13.34 1.10 -6.71
N GLY A 342 -13.70 1.12 -5.43
CA GLY A 342 -13.43 0.01 -4.50
C GLY A 342 -11.95 -0.16 -4.12
N LEU A 343 -11.11 0.84 -4.42
CA LEU A 343 -9.65 0.80 -4.21
C LEU A 343 -9.19 1.65 -3.01
N GLY A 344 -10.09 2.41 -2.38
CA GLY A 344 -9.77 3.25 -1.23
C GLY A 344 -10.60 4.53 -1.18
N LEU A 345 -11.11 4.85 0.01
CA LEU A 345 -11.67 6.17 0.33
C LEU A 345 -11.08 6.64 1.66
N LEU A 346 -10.42 7.80 1.64
CA LEU A 346 -9.73 8.37 2.79
C LEU A 346 -10.27 9.75 3.14
N VAL A 347 -10.28 10.06 4.43
CA VAL A 347 -10.60 11.38 4.95
C VAL A 347 -9.43 11.89 5.79
N GLY A 348 -8.73 12.90 5.27
CA GLY A 348 -7.72 13.66 5.99
C GLY A 348 -8.26 15.00 6.47
N GLU A 349 -7.68 15.55 7.53
CA GLU A 349 -8.07 16.85 8.09
C GLU A 349 -6.86 17.74 8.32
N LYS A 350 -7.03 19.03 8.06
CA LYS A 350 -6.14 20.11 8.46
C LYS A 350 -6.89 21.07 9.39
N VAL A 351 -6.34 21.33 10.56
CA VAL A 351 -6.79 22.40 11.43
C VAL A 351 -6.25 23.71 10.90
N LEU A 352 -7.16 24.64 10.66
CA LEU A 352 -6.86 26.00 10.25
C LEU A 352 -6.96 26.89 11.47
N GLU A 353 -5.96 27.74 11.67
CA GLU A 353 -6.05 28.89 12.58
C GLU A 353 -5.63 30.17 11.84
N PRO A 354 -6.21 31.34 12.17
CA PRO A 354 -5.95 32.59 11.45
C PRO A 354 -4.47 33.02 11.44
N ASP A 355 -3.69 32.58 12.43
CA ASP A 355 -2.28 32.91 12.61
C ASP A 355 -1.32 31.88 12.00
N ASN A 356 -1.84 30.82 11.35
CA ASN A 356 -0.99 29.86 10.65
C ASN A 356 -0.10 30.57 9.62
N TRP A 357 1.18 30.17 9.56
CA TRP A 357 2.26 30.93 8.92
C TRP A 357 1.99 31.33 7.47
N TYR A 358 1.22 30.52 6.74
CA TYR A 358 0.91 30.75 5.33
C TYR A 358 -0.09 31.87 5.09
N PHE A 359 -0.98 32.19 6.06
CA PHE A 359 -1.95 33.27 5.88
C PHE A 359 -1.29 34.65 5.86
N PRO A 360 -0.43 35.04 6.83
CA PRO A 360 0.23 36.34 6.79
C PRO A 360 1.12 36.56 5.57
N CYS A 361 1.67 35.49 4.98
CA CYS A 361 2.55 35.62 3.83
C CYS A 361 1.85 35.49 2.47
N HIS A 362 0.65 34.93 2.37
CA HIS A 362 -0.05 34.72 1.11
C HIS A 362 -1.51 35.24 1.21
N PHE A 363 -1.83 36.46 0.82
CA PHE A 363 -0.96 37.59 0.49
C PHE A 363 -1.08 38.67 1.56
N LYS A 364 -0.10 39.58 1.60
CA LYS A 364 -0.24 40.81 2.39
C LYS A 364 -1.48 41.58 1.93
N ASP A 365 -2.29 42.02 2.89
CA ASP A 365 -3.55 42.75 2.70
C ASP A 365 -4.70 41.96 2.02
N ASP A 366 -4.47 40.72 1.56
CA ASP A 366 -5.48 39.79 1.02
C ASP A 366 -5.10 38.34 1.35
N GLN A 367 -5.28 37.96 2.62
CA GLN A 367 -4.84 36.67 3.13
C GLN A 367 -5.75 35.53 2.66
N VAL A 368 -5.15 34.50 2.07
CA VAL A 368 -5.82 33.32 1.53
C VAL A 368 -4.84 32.15 1.44
N MET A 369 -5.23 30.94 1.84
CA MET A 369 -4.38 29.76 1.73
C MET A 369 -4.00 29.50 0.26
N ALA A 370 -2.72 29.29 -0.01
CA ALA A 370 -2.22 29.02 -1.35
C ALA A 370 -2.80 27.72 -1.94
N GLY A 371 -3.17 27.76 -3.23
CA GLY A 371 -3.64 26.57 -3.95
C GLY A 371 -2.60 25.45 -4.02
N SER A 372 -1.33 25.82 -4.06
CA SER A 372 -0.17 24.91 -3.99
C SER A 372 -0.09 24.14 -2.66
N LEU A 373 -0.37 24.79 -1.51
CA LEU A 373 -0.45 24.13 -0.20
C LEU A 373 -1.69 23.22 -0.11
N MET A 374 -2.80 23.62 -0.72
CA MET A 374 -3.95 22.75 -0.87
C MET A 374 -3.60 21.49 -1.69
N ALA A 375 -2.86 21.63 -2.79
CA ALA A 375 -2.37 20.51 -3.59
C ALA A 375 -1.40 19.60 -2.82
N GLU A 376 -0.54 20.19 -1.97
CA GLU A 376 0.37 19.46 -1.09
C GLU A 376 -0.38 18.51 -0.15
N GLY A 377 -1.51 18.93 0.44
CA GLY A 377 -2.36 18.05 1.25
C GLY A 377 -2.90 16.86 0.47
N CYS A 378 -3.29 17.05 -0.81
CA CYS A 378 -3.69 15.95 -1.69
C CYS A 378 -2.54 14.94 -1.88
N GLY A 379 -1.33 15.43 -2.15
CA GLY A 379 -0.13 14.61 -2.28
C GLY A 379 0.20 13.85 -0.99
N GLN A 380 0.15 14.53 0.16
CA GLN A 380 0.41 13.93 1.49
C GLN A 380 -0.55 12.80 1.84
N LEU A 381 -1.83 12.91 1.46
CA LEU A 381 -2.80 11.84 1.68
C LEU A 381 -2.54 10.63 0.76
N LEU A 382 -2.06 10.86 -0.46
CA LEU A 382 -1.62 9.79 -1.38
C LEU A 382 -0.33 9.11 -0.90
N LEU A 383 0.65 9.92 -0.45
CA LEU A 383 1.89 9.49 0.21
C LEU A 383 1.56 8.55 1.38
N PHE A 384 0.69 9.00 2.28
CA PHE A 384 0.17 8.21 3.40
C PHE A 384 -0.42 6.89 2.92
N TYR A 385 -1.29 6.90 1.91
CA TYR A 385 -2.00 5.70 1.49
C TYR A 385 -1.08 4.64 0.85
N ILE A 386 -0.13 5.05 0.02
CA ILE A 386 0.88 4.15 -0.55
C ILE A 386 1.70 3.47 0.55
N LEU A 387 2.09 4.22 1.58
CA LEU A 387 2.79 3.65 2.75
C LEU A 387 1.89 2.71 3.54
N TYR A 388 0.63 3.10 3.77
CA TYR A 388 -0.38 2.30 4.45
C TYR A 388 -0.62 0.95 3.75
N LEU A 389 -0.63 0.93 2.41
CA LEU A 389 -0.76 -0.30 1.62
C LEU A 389 0.49 -1.17 1.59
N GLY A 390 1.63 -0.68 2.06
CA GLY A 390 2.87 -1.43 2.09
C GLY A 390 3.73 -1.33 0.83
N PHE A 391 3.50 -0.37 -0.07
CA PHE A 391 4.21 -0.28 -1.36
C PHE A 391 5.72 -0.03 -1.21
N GLN A 392 6.15 0.55 -0.09
CA GLN A 392 7.56 0.65 0.29
C GLN A 392 8.27 -0.71 0.26
N THR A 393 7.53 -1.79 0.49
CA THR A 393 8.03 -3.16 0.46
C THR A 393 8.26 -3.63 -0.96
N CYS A 394 8.15 -2.82 -2.01
CA CYS A 394 8.52 -3.20 -3.38
C CYS A 394 9.82 -2.51 -3.86
N THR A 395 10.45 -1.69 -3.02
CA THR A 395 11.51 -0.77 -3.47
C THR A 395 12.64 -0.64 -2.45
N THR A 396 13.80 -0.19 -2.89
CA THR A 396 14.97 0.16 -2.07
C THR A 396 15.52 1.53 -2.42
N ASP A 397 15.96 2.29 -1.41
CA ASP A 397 16.43 3.66 -1.56
C ASP A 397 15.50 4.53 -2.43
N ALA A 398 14.20 4.31 -2.31
CA ALA A 398 13.18 4.98 -3.11
C ALA A 398 12.79 6.34 -2.56
N ARG A 399 12.22 7.14 -3.46
CA ARG A 399 11.58 8.42 -3.20
C ARG A 399 10.20 8.45 -3.82
N PHE A 400 9.39 9.36 -3.31
CA PHE A 400 8.11 9.70 -3.92
C PHE A 400 8.33 10.62 -5.11
N GLN A 401 7.71 10.30 -6.24
CA GLN A 401 7.75 11.09 -7.46
C GLN A 401 6.36 11.20 -8.07
N PRO A 402 6.03 12.29 -8.79
CA PRO A 402 4.82 12.35 -9.57
C PRO A 402 4.88 11.29 -10.69
N ILE A 403 3.71 10.85 -11.17
CA ILE A 403 3.62 10.01 -12.35
C ILE A 403 3.89 10.89 -13.59
N PRO A 404 4.95 10.61 -14.39
CA PRO A 404 5.28 11.45 -15.54
C PRO A 404 4.14 11.51 -16.56
N ASN A 405 3.93 12.69 -17.13
CA ASN A 405 2.88 12.96 -18.14
C ASN A 405 1.44 12.79 -17.65
N LEU A 406 1.22 12.57 -16.35
CA LEU A 406 -0.13 12.52 -15.80
C LEU A 406 -0.68 13.94 -15.67
N ARG A 407 -1.75 14.23 -16.42
CA ARG A 407 -2.46 15.50 -16.38
C ARG A 407 -3.36 15.58 -15.14
N GLN A 408 -3.08 16.53 -14.27
CA GLN A 408 -3.83 16.73 -13.02
C GLN A 408 -4.70 17.97 -13.15
N VAL A 409 -6.01 17.80 -13.13
CA VAL A 409 -6.97 18.89 -13.41
C VAL A 409 -7.46 19.48 -12.10
N VAL A 410 -7.31 20.79 -11.96
CA VAL A 410 -7.68 21.54 -10.75
C VAL A 410 -8.87 22.44 -11.05
N ARG A 411 -9.91 22.38 -10.20
CA ARG A 411 -11.03 23.32 -10.19
C ARG A 411 -11.15 23.99 -8.83
N CYS A 412 -10.87 25.28 -8.77
CA CYS A 412 -11.02 26.13 -7.60
C CYS A 412 -12.34 26.92 -7.69
N ARG A 413 -13.24 26.73 -6.73
CA ARG A 413 -14.57 27.39 -6.68
C ARG A 413 -14.91 27.95 -5.30
N GLY A 414 -13.88 28.08 -4.46
CA GLY A 414 -13.93 28.69 -3.15
C GLY A 414 -12.53 29.13 -2.73
N GLN A 415 -12.48 29.84 -1.60
CA GLN A 415 -11.25 30.33 -0.99
C GLN A 415 -11.20 29.87 0.47
N VAL A 416 -10.00 29.77 1.01
CA VAL A 416 -9.76 29.49 2.42
C VAL A 416 -9.07 30.72 2.99
N THR A 417 -9.81 31.54 3.73
CA THR A 417 -9.30 32.76 4.39
C THR A 417 -8.89 32.45 5.84
N PRO A 418 -8.23 33.38 6.54
CA PRO A 418 -7.87 33.20 7.95
C PRO A 418 -9.11 32.91 8.81
N ILE A 419 -9.20 31.68 9.33
CA ILE A 419 -10.34 31.18 10.07
C ILE A 419 -9.90 30.06 11.02
N SER A 420 -10.59 29.93 12.16
CA SER A 420 -10.53 28.73 13.01
C SER A 420 -11.55 27.71 12.48
N ALA A 421 -11.09 26.71 11.72
CA ALA A 421 -11.95 25.69 11.11
C ALA A 421 -11.17 24.41 10.79
N THR A 422 -11.88 23.38 10.34
CA THR A 422 -11.25 22.17 9.78
C THR A 422 -11.43 22.15 8.27
N LEU A 423 -10.32 22.05 7.55
CA LEU A 423 -10.30 21.76 6.12
C LEU A 423 -10.23 20.24 5.95
N ILE A 424 -11.19 19.68 5.21
CA ILE A 424 -11.32 18.23 5.01
C ILE A 424 -10.81 17.88 3.62
N TYR A 425 -9.96 16.88 3.53
CA TYR A 425 -9.48 16.26 2.30
C TYR A 425 -10.14 14.89 2.15
N ARG A 426 -11.02 14.75 1.15
CA ARG A 426 -11.61 13.45 0.81
C ARG A 426 -10.95 12.93 -0.45
N LEU A 427 -10.10 11.91 -0.28
CA LEU A 427 -9.38 11.25 -1.36
C LEU A 427 -10.10 9.95 -1.72
N GLU A 428 -10.44 9.81 -3.00
CA GLU A 428 -10.93 8.56 -3.57
C GLU A 428 -9.90 8.02 -4.57
N ILE A 429 -9.50 6.77 -4.37
CA ILE A 429 -8.48 6.12 -5.19
C ILE A 429 -9.11 5.62 -6.49
N THR A 430 -8.57 6.06 -7.62
CA THR A 430 -9.07 5.70 -8.95
C THR A 430 -8.27 4.56 -9.58
N GLU A 431 -7.00 4.42 -9.20
CA GLU A 431 -6.08 3.44 -9.76
C GLU A 431 -4.94 3.09 -8.79
N LEU A 432 -4.54 1.82 -8.76
CA LEU A 432 -3.38 1.31 -8.04
C LEU A 432 -2.63 0.33 -8.94
N GLY A 433 -1.30 0.32 -8.86
CA GLY A 433 -0.48 -0.68 -9.54
C GLY A 433 0.92 -0.79 -8.95
N LEU A 434 1.59 -1.90 -9.25
CA LEU A 434 2.94 -2.20 -8.76
C LEU A 434 4.01 -2.11 -9.87
N THR A 435 3.60 -2.15 -11.14
CA THR A 435 4.49 -2.26 -12.30
C THR A 435 4.24 -1.13 -13.31
N PRO A 436 5.28 -0.56 -13.96
CA PRO A 436 6.71 -0.82 -13.79
C PRO A 436 7.30 -0.19 -12.51
N LYS A 437 6.52 0.60 -11.79
CA LYS A 437 6.85 1.16 -10.47
C LYS A 437 5.58 1.15 -9.63
N PRO A 438 5.64 0.96 -8.30
CA PRO A 438 4.47 1.09 -7.45
C PRO A 438 3.88 2.50 -7.52
N TYR A 439 2.57 2.61 -7.76
CA TYR A 439 1.89 3.88 -7.96
C TYR A 439 0.44 3.87 -7.47
N ALA A 440 -0.06 5.06 -7.13
CA ALA A 440 -1.45 5.30 -6.83
C ALA A 440 -1.92 6.57 -7.54
N LYS A 441 -3.20 6.58 -7.93
CA LYS A 441 -3.90 7.75 -8.46
C LYS A 441 -5.23 7.94 -7.74
N GLY A 442 -5.65 9.19 -7.59
CA GLY A 442 -6.92 9.50 -6.97
C GLY A 442 -7.46 10.88 -7.28
N ASP A 443 -8.75 11.03 -7.03
CA ASP A 443 -9.46 12.31 -7.06
C ASP A 443 -9.60 12.82 -5.63
N VAL A 444 -9.41 14.12 -5.41
CA VAL A 444 -9.46 14.74 -4.08
C VAL A 444 -10.43 15.91 -4.08
N GLU A 445 -11.40 15.85 -3.17
CA GLU A 445 -12.26 16.98 -2.83
C GLU A 445 -11.73 17.64 -1.55
N ILE A 446 -11.52 18.95 -1.62
CA ILE A 446 -11.17 19.78 -0.48
C ILE A 446 -12.45 20.50 -0.03
N ILE A 447 -12.83 20.28 1.22
CA ILE A 447 -14.13 20.67 1.76
C ILE A 447 -13.92 21.60 2.96
N LEU A 448 -14.54 22.77 2.92
CA LEU A 448 -14.58 23.73 4.03
C LEU A 448 -16.04 24.03 4.36
N ASN A 449 -16.43 23.86 5.63
CA ASN A 449 -17.80 24.11 6.10
C ASN A 449 -18.88 23.40 5.25
N GLY A 450 -18.61 22.16 4.84
CA GLY A 450 -19.53 21.33 4.04
C GLY A 450 -19.57 21.66 2.53
N LYS A 451 -18.77 22.63 2.06
CA LYS A 451 -18.70 23.05 0.65
C LYS A 451 -17.39 22.58 0.01
N ILE A 452 -17.46 21.94 -1.15
CA ILE A 452 -16.26 21.57 -1.93
C ILE A 452 -15.67 22.86 -2.51
N VAL A 453 -14.57 23.34 -1.93
CA VAL A 453 -13.91 24.58 -2.35
C VAL A 453 -12.94 24.34 -3.50
N VAL A 454 -12.28 23.18 -3.52
CA VAL A 454 -11.36 22.78 -4.58
C VAL A 454 -11.55 21.29 -4.90
N HIS A 455 -11.40 20.94 -6.17
CA HIS A 455 -11.37 19.55 -6.64
C HIS A 455 -10.13 19.31 -7.49
N PHE A 456 -9.31 18.34 -7.08
CA PHE A 456 -8.20 17.83 -7.85
C PHE A 456 -8.62 16.50 -8.49
N LYS A 457 -8.42 16.38 -9.79
CA LYS A 457 -8.66 15.14 -10.52
C LYS A 457 -7.33 14.54 -10.96
N ASP A 458 -7.22 13.22 -10.86
CA ASP A 458 -6.07 12.44 -11.32
C ASP A 458 -4.75 12.85 -10.65
N VAL A 459 -4.77 13.16 -9.34
CA VAL A 459 -3.53 13.30 -8.56
C VAL A 459 -2.83 11.94 -8.55
N GLY A 460 -1.54 11.88 -8.89
CA GLY A 460 -0.84 10.61 -9.00
C GLY A 460 0.59 10.64 -8.48
N LEU A 461 0.95 9.57 -7.79
CA LEU A 461 2.27 9.38 -7.17
C LEU A 461 2.80 7.99 -7.49
N GLN A 462 4.11 7.88 -7.68
CA GLN A 462 4.84 6.63 -7.82
C GLN A 462 6.06 6.59 -6.90
N LEU A 463 6.51 5.39 -6.55
CA LEU A 463 7.79 5.15 -5.88
C LEU A 463 8.89 4.96 -6.93
N SER A 464 9.97 5.72 -6.83
CA SER A 464 11.12 5.64 -7.74
C SER A 464 12.42 5.52 -6.96
N GLU A 465 13.22 4.51 -7.28
CA GLU A 465 14.56 4.32 -6.72
C GLU A 465 15.53 5.40 -7.23
N LYS A 466 16.38 5.94 -6.35
CA LYS A 466 17.28 7.07 -6.67
C LYS A 466 18.31 6.74 -7.75
N ASN A 467 18.79 5.50 -7.77
CA ASN A 467 19.74 5.01 -8.75
C ASN A 467 19.05 3.95 -9.62
N PRO A 468 18.71 4.25 -10.88
CA PRO A 468 18.16 3.26 -11.80
C PRO A 468 19.13 2.11 -12.07
N ALA A 469 20.44 2.26 -11.83
CA ALA A 469 21.39 1.14 -11.91
C ALA A 469 21.28 0.16 -10.73
N ASN A 470 20.76 0.64 -9.58
CA ASN A 470 20.34 -0.18 -8.45
C ASN A 470 18.88 -0.61 -8.60
N SER A 471 18.20 -0.21 -9.69
CA SER A 471 16.87 -0.75 -9.93
C SER A 471 17.01 -2.23 -10.13
N LEU A 472 16.33 -2.99 -9.27
CA LEU A 472 15.98 -4.35 -9.63
C LEU A 472 15.36 -4.26 -11.03
N PRO A 473 15.78 -5.10 -12.00
CA PRO A 473 15.19 -5.05 -13.33
C PRO A 473 13.68 -5.28 -13.18
N VAL A 474 12.90 -4.20 -13.29
CA VAL A 474 11.44 -4.29 -13.32
C VAL A 474 11.05 -4.69 -14.74
N GLY A 475 11.30 -5.95 -15.06
CA GLY A 475 10.57 -6.65 -16.10
C GLY A 475 9.35 -7.28 -15.44
N ASP A 476 8.15 -6.76 -15.70
CA ASP A 476 6.83 -7.37 -15.38
C ASP A 476 6.71 -8.08 -14.01
N SER A 477 7.45 -7.61 -13.00
CA SER A 477 7.62 -8.32 -11.73
C SER A 477 6.50 -8.00 -10.75
N LYS A 478 5.59 -8.95 -10.56
CA LYS A 478 4.45 -8.93 -9.62
C LYS A 478 4.80 -9.15 -8.14
N GLU A 479 6.05 -8.98 -7.69
CA GLU A 479 6.45 -9.39 -6.34
C GLU A 479 6.96 -8.21 -5.46
N PRO A 480 6.38 -7.99 -4.26
CA PRO A 480 6.96 -7.19 -3.19
C PRO A 480 8.23 -7.82 -2.58
N LEU A 481 9.21 -6.98 -2.35
CA LEU A 481 10.43 -7.09 -1.51
C LEU A 481 10.21 -7.53 -0.04
N ALA A 482 9.03 -8.02 0.36
CA ALA A 482 8.88 -8.89 1.54
C ALA A 482 9.69 -10.20 1.41
N SER A 483 10.19 -10.48 0.20
CA SER A 483 11.16 -11.48 -0.19
C SER A 483 12.62 -11.17 0.20
N LEU A 484 12.93 -10.08 0.91
CA LEU A 484 14.30 -9.81 1.42
C LEU A 484 14.73 -10.61 2.66
N VAL A 485 14.09 -11.76 2.92
CA VAL A 485 14.85 -12.89 3.48
C VAL A 485 15.62 -13.53 2.32
N LYS A 486 16.72 -12.90 1.88
CA LYS A 486 17.70 -13.61 1.05
C LYS A 486 18.48 -14.57 1.94
N LEU A 487 17.99 -15.81 2.04
CA LEU A 487 18.83 -16.99 2.26
C LEU A 487 19.44 -17.43 0.92
N PRO A 488 20.59 -18.13 0.91
CA PRO A 488 21.50 -18.18 -0.23
C PRO A 488 20.83 -18.76 -1.48
N SER A 489 21.03 -18.10 -2.63
CA SER A 489 20.74 -18.70 -3.93
C SER A 489 21.76 -19.80 -4.20
N GLU A 490 21.45 -21.02 -3.78
CA GLU A 490 21.79 -22.16 -4.61
C GLU A 490 20.69 -22.28 -5.69
N SER A 491 21.10 -22.70 -6.88
CA SER A 491 20.36 -22.65 -8.13
C SER A 491 18.99 -23.34 -8.04
N ALA A 492 17.91 -22.60 -7.81
CA ALA A 492 16.55 -23.13 -7.98
C ALA A 492 16.37 -23.61 -9.42
N LEU A 493 15.84 -24.83 -9.60
CA LEU A 493 15.51 -25.39 -10.91
C LEU A 493 14.39 -24.58 -11.58
N LEU A 494 13.37 -24.21 -10.80
CA LEU A 494 12.31 -23.29 -11.21
C LEU A 494 12.11 -22.23 -10.11
N ASN A 495 12.12 -20.96 -10.50
CA ASN A 495 11.95 -19.82 -9.58
C ASN A 495 10.47 -19.42 -9.46
N GLU A 496 10.20 -18.45 -8.58
CA GLU A 496 8.84 -17.97 -8.29
C GLU A 496 8.11 -17.42 -9.51
N GLU A 497 8.80 -16.70 -10.39
CA GLU A 497 8.25 -16.22 -11.65
C GLU A 497 7.72 -17.38 -12.51
N GLN A 498 8.50 -18.45 -12.64
CA GLN A 498 8.07 -19.65 -13.38
C GLN A 498 6.91 -20.38 -12.68
N ILE A 499 6.89 -20.41 -11.34
CA ILE A 499 5.72 -20.95 -10.63
C ILE A 499 4.47 -20.12 -10.92
N GLN A 500 4.58 -18.79 -10.91
CA GLN A 500 3.46 -17.89 -11.22
C GLN A 500 2.97 -18.05 -12.67
N GLU A 501 3.87 -18.29 -13.62
CA GLU A 501 3.50 -18.62 -15.01
C GLU A 501 2.67 -19.93 -15.06
N PHE A 502 3.00 -20.95 -14.28
CA PHE A 502 2.15 -22.15 -14.19
C PHE A 502 0.80 -21.87 -13.49
N CYS A 503 0.78 -21.03 -12.45
CA CYS A 503 -0.44 -20.70 -11.70
C CYS A 503 -1.43 -19.83 -12.49
N LEU A 504 -0.95 -18.80 -13.20
CA LEU A 504 -1.77 -17.73 -13.79
C LEU A 504 -1.40 -17.36 -15.23
N GLY A 505 -0.21 -17.72 -15.70
CA GLY A 505 0.33 -17.29 -16.99
C GLY A 505 0.47 -18.41 -18.02
N SER A 506 1.59 -18.44 -18.72
CA SER A 506 1.89 -19.44 -19.75
C SER A 506 2.46 -20.72 -19.13
N VAL A 507 1.82 -21.87 -19.38
CA VAL A 507 2.38 -23.17 -18.97
C VAL A 507 3.69 -23.43 -19.71
N GLY A 508 3.77 -23.02 -20.97
CA GLY A 508 4.96 -23.06 -21.81
C GLY A 508 6.17 -22.35 -21.21
N LYS A 509 5.97 -21.16 -20.63
CA LYS A 509 7.05 -20.41 -19.96
C LYS A 509 7.57 -21.09 -18.69
N CYS A 510 6.74 -21.85 -17.99
CA CYS A 510 7.18 -22.60 -16.82
C CYS A 510 7.94 -23.88 -17.21
N PHE A 511 7.36 -24.69 -18.11
CA PHE A 511 7.86 -26.05 -18.36
C PHE A 511 8.58 -26.25 -19.71
N GLY A 512 8.45 -25.31 -20.64
CA GLY A 512 9.01 -25.33 -21.99
C GLY A 512 7.95 -25.47 -23.10
N PRO A 513 8.34 -25.29 -24.38
CA PRO A 513 7.42 -25.13 -25.51
C PRO A 513 6.44 -26.29 -25.77
N GLU A 514 6.71 -27.48 -25.27
CA GLU A 514 5.78 -28.62 -25.38
C GLU A 514 4.46 -28.38 -24.62
N PHE A 515 4.44 -27.42 -23.70
CA PHE A 515 3.25 -27.02 -22.93
C PHE A 515 2.49 -25.84 -23.55
N ASP A 516 2.95 -25.27 -24.66
CA ASP A 516 2.29 -24.15 -25.35
C ASP A 516 0.86 -24.50 -25.79
N ILE A 517 0.54 -25.79 -25.91
CA ILE A 517 -0.82 -26.30 -26.21
C ILE A 517 -1.86 -25.81 -25.19
N TYR A 518 -1.45 -25.49 -23.97
CA TYR A 518 -2.33 -25.00 -22.90
C TYR A 518 -2.50 -23.48 -22.90
N ASP A 519 -1.73 -22.78 -23.72
CA ASP A 519 -1.73 -21.33 -23.80
C ASP A 519 -2.59 -20.82 -24.98
N THR A 520 -3.13 -21.73 -25.80
CA THR A 520 -4.03 -21.43 -26.93
C THR A 520 -5.46 -21.10 -26.48
N GLY A 521 -5.86 -21.54 -25.29
CA GLY A 521 -7.23 -21.45 -24.78
C GLY A 521 -8.18 -22.54 -25.29
N GLU A 522 -7.73 -23.44 -26.17
CA GLU A 522 -8.55 -24.55 -26.68
C GLU A 522 -8.66 -25.71 -25.69
N ILE A 523 -7.62 -25.89 -24.85
CA ILE A 523 -7.51 -26.98 -23.88
C ILE A 523 -7.17 -26.42 -22.50
N THR A 524 -7.93 -26.82 -21.48
CA THR A 524 -7.72 -26.38 -20.11
C THR A 524 -6.57 -27.15 -19.45
N ALA A 525 -5.59 -26.42 -18.92
CA ALA A 525 -4.54 -26.99 -18.09
C ALA A 525 -5.03 -27.26 -16.65
N SER A 526 -4.51 -28.32 -16.04
CA SER A 526 -4.53 -28.49 -14.60
C SER A 526 -3.53 -27.53 -13.95
N ARG A 527 -3.97 -26.28 -13.72
CA ARG A 527 -3.18 -25.22 -13.09
C ARG A 527 -2.87 -25.52 -11.62
N MET A 528 -1.87 -24.87 -11.05
CA MET A 528 -1.66 -24.85 -9.60
C MET A 528 -2.53 -23.79 -8.91
N PRO A 529 -2.80 -23.92 -7.60
CA PRO A 529 -3.41 -22.84 -6.84
C PRO A 529 -2.53 -21.58 -6.84
N ASN A 530 -3.15 -20.40 -6.79
CA ASN A 530 -2.49 -19.09 -6.88
C ASN A 530 -2.74 -18.23 -5.64
N THR A 531 -2.05 -17.07 -5.57
CA THR A 531 -2.26 -16.01 -4.57
C THR A 531 -2.39 -16.55 -3.14
N HIS A 532 -3.56 -16.46 -2.51
CA HIS A 532 -3.80 -16.88 -1.12
C HIS A 532 -3.69 -18.39 -0.89
N LEU A 533 -3.69 -19.19 -1.96
CA LEU A 533 -3.48 -20.64 -1.91
C LEU A 533 -2.19 -21.06 -2.61
N ASN A 534 -1.30 -20.16 -3.04
CA ASN A 534 0.00 -20.59 -3.54
C ASN A 534 0.93 -20.93 -2.37
N PHE A 535 1.35 -22.19 -2.29
CA PHE A 535 2.26 -22.70 -1.26
C PHE A 535 3.49 -23.37 -1.86
N VAL A 536 3.86 -22.97 -3.08
CA VAL A 536 5.11 -23.35 -3.73
C VAL A 536 5.71 -22.08 -4.33
N HIS A 537 6.83 -21.60 -3.80
CA HIS A 537 7.51 -20.42 -4.34
C HIS A 537 8.67 -20.82 -5.26
N ARG A 538 9.26 -22.01 -5.08
CA ARG A 538 10.35 -22.49 -5.93
C ARG A 538 10.45 -24.01 -5.93
N VAL A 539 11.02 -24.53 -7.01
CA VAL A 539 11.44 -25.93 -7.15
C VAL A 539 12.96 -25.97 -7.11
N LEU A 540 13.53 -26.66 -6.13
CA LEU A 540 14.98 -26.83 -6.02
C LEU A 540 15.49 -27.95 -6.92
N GLU A 541 14.75 -29.06 -6.98
CA GLU A 541 15.18 -30.26 -7.69
C GLU A 541 13.97 -31.05 -8.18
N VAL A 542 14.10 -31.64 -9.37
CA VAL A 542 13.27 -32.75 -9.81
C VAL A 542 14.17 -33.90 -10.24
N LYS A 543 13.99 -35.08 -9.64
CA LYS A 543 14.60 -36.34 -10.12
C LYS A 543 13.52 -37.10 -10.86
N GLY A 544 13.67 -37.24 -12.16
CA GLY A 544 12.69 -37.86 -13.02
C GLY A 544 12.86 -37.34 -14.44
N LYS A 545 12.40 -38.10 -15.43
CA LYS A 545 12.51 -37.70 -16.83
C LYS A 545 11.11 -37.38 -17.36
N ARG A 546 10.96 -36.23 -18.01
CA ARG A 546 9.74 -35.83 -18.75
C ARG A 546 9.29 -36.98 -19.66
N HIS A 547 7.97 -37.23 -19.72
CA HIS A 547 7.32 -38.35 -20.41
C HIS A 547 7.60 -39.74 -19.84
N GLN A 548 8.37 -39.84 -18.75
CA GLN A 548 8.62 -41.08 -18.04
C GLN A 548 7.97 -41.03 -16.66
N LEU A 549 6.72 -41.50 -16.58
CA LEU A 549 5.95 -41.61 -15.33
C LEU A 549 6.46 -42.78 -14.47
N THR A 550 7.74 -42.70 -14.11
CA THR A 550 8.47 -43.73 -13.38
C THR A 550 8.18 -43.64 -11.89
N LYS A 551 8.12 -44.81 -11.25
CA LYS A 551 8.09 -44.85 -9.78
C LYS A 551 9.38 -44.22 -9.26
N HIS A 552 9.26 -43.51 -8.15
CA HIS A 552 10.33 -42.81 -7.43
C HIS A 552 10.83 -41.51 -8.08
N SER A 553 10.16 -40.96 -9.09
CA SER A 553 10.40 -39.56 -9.45
C SER A 553 10.11 -38.66 -8.23
N THR A 554 10.99 -37.71 -7.93
CA THR A 554 10.89 -36.82 -6.76
C THR A 554 10.90 -35.36 -7.17
N ILE A 555 10.25 -34.52 -6.39
CA ILE A 555 10.38 -33.05 -6.44
C ILE A 555 10.73 -32.54 -5.04
N VAL A 556 11.57 -31.50 -4.98
CA VAL A 556 11.83 -30.73 -3.77
C VAL A 556 11.40 -29.29 -4.03
N THR A 557 10.46 -28.79 -3.23
CA THR A 557 9.93 -27.42 -3.33
C THR A 557 10.11 -26.66 -2.04
N GLU A 558 10.11 -25.34 -2.12
CA GLU A 558 10.12 -24.48 -0.94
C GLU A 558 9.01 -23.43 -0.98
N TYR A 559 8.51 -23.12 0.22
CA TYR A 559 7.57 -22.05 0.50
C TYR A 559 8.13 -21.19 1.62
N ASP A 560 8.31 -19.90 1.35
CA ASP A 560 8.70 -18.95 2.38
C ASP A 560 7.43 -18.38 3.02
N ALA A 561 7.15 -18.81 4.24
CA ALA A 561 5.97 -18.36 4.96
C ALA A 561 6.20 -16.94 5.48
N PRO A 562 5.36 -15.96 5.07
CA PRO A 562 5.47 -14.60 5.58
C PRO A 562 5.33 -14.56 7.11
N LEU A 563 5.97 -13.57 7.75
CA LEU A 563 5.81 -13.33 9.19
C LEU A 563 4.33 -13.14 9.56
N GLU A 564 3.62 -12.37 8.74
CA GLU A 564 2.20 -12.08 8.88
C GLU A 564 1.46 -12.56 7.65
N THR A 565 0.81 -13.72 7.75
CA THR A 565 0.02 -14.32 6.67
C THR A 565 -1.47 -14.40 7.03
N TRP A 566 -2.33 -14.45 6.01
CA TRP A 566 -3.79 -14.39 6.20
C TRP A 566 -4.30 -15.53 7.08
N TYR A 567 -3.73 -16.74 6.97
CA TYR A 567 -4.19 -17.92 7.70
C TYR A 567 -3.81 -17.91 9.19
N TYR A 568 -2.85 -17.07 9.62
CA TYR A 568 -2.65 -16.79 11.05
C TYR A 568 -3.57 -15.65 11.52
N ARG A 569 -3.67 -14.56 10.75
CA ARG A 569 -4.52 -13.39 11.10
C ARG A 569 -6.00 -13.74 11.23
N HIS A 570 -6.48 -14.62 10.36
CA HIS A 570 -7.88 -15.00 10.30
C HIS A 570 -8.21 -16.14 11.27
N ASN A 571 -7.20 -16.79 11.86
CA ASN A 571 -7.41 -17.83 12.87
C ASN A 571 -7.64 -17.22 14.27
N SER A 572 -8.11 -18.03 15.22
CA SER A 572 -8.31 -17.58 16.60
C SER A 572 -7.01 -17.51 17.41
N SER A 573 -5.94 -18.16 16.94
CA SER A 573 -4.60 -18.15 17.53
C SER A 573 -3.52 -18.38 16.48
N ASN A 574 -2.23 -18.26 16.87
CA ASN A 574 -1.07 -18.53 16.00
C ASN A 574 -0.84 -20.04 15.77
N THR A 575 -1.90 -20.75 15.41
CA THR A 575 -1.87 -22.17 15.06
C THR A 575 -2.09 -22.30 13.57
N LEU A 576 -1.31 -23.14 12.90
CA LEU A 576 -1.48 -23.42 11.49
C LEU A 576 -2.78 -24.21 11.26
N PRO A 577 -3.72 -23.73 10.42
CA PRO A 577 -4.93 -24.49 10.08
C PRO A 577 -4.58 -25.78 9.32
N TYR A 578 -5.40 -26.82 9.50
CA TYR A 578 -5.12 -28.13 8.87
C TYR A 578 -5.20 -28.05 7.35
N SER A 579 -6.09 -27.20 6.82
CA SER A 579 -6.15 -26.93 5.38
C SER A 579 -4.81 -26.46 4.82
N ILE A 580 -4.06 -25.64 5.56
CA ILE A 580 -2.77 -25.12 5.10
C ILE A 580 -1.69 -26.21 5.13
N PHE A 581 -1.70 -27.10 6.13
CA PHE A 581 -0.84 -28.30 6.10
C PHE A 581 -1.08 -29.12 4.83
N MET A 582 -2.36 -29.37 4.48
CA MET A 582 -2.72 -30.13 3.29
C MET A 582 -2.30 -29.40 2.01
N GLU A 583 -2.57 -28.10 1.88
CA GLU A 583 -2.23 -27.37 0.66
C GLU A 583 -0.71 -27.29 0.43
N MET A 584 0.07 -26.97 1.46
CA MET A 584 1.55 -26.99 1.37
C MET A 584 2.08 -28.38 1.01
N ALA A 585 1.45 -29.44 1.54
CA ALA A 585 1.88 -30.82 1.32
C ALA A 585 1.54 -31.36 -0.09
N LEU A 586 0.33 -31.06 -0.59
CA LEU A 586 -0.26 -31.73 -1.74
C LEU A 586 0.07 -31.05 -3.08
N GLN A 587 0.38 -29.76 -3.05
CA GLN A 587 0.71 -28.97 -4.24
C GLN A 587 1.94 -29.52 -5.00
N PRO A 588 3.06 -29.87 -4.34
CA PRO A 588 4.20 -30.48 -5.01
C PRO A 588 3.89 -31.80 -5.73
N CYS A 589 2.89 -32.57 -5.27
CA CYS A 589 2.45 -33.78 -5.98
C CYS A 589 1.86 -33.45 -7.36
N GLY A 590 0.98 -32.45 -7.43
CA GLY A 590 0.41 -31.96 -8.69
C GLY A 590 1.47 -31.32 -9.58
N PHE A 591 2.39 -30.57 -8.99
CA PHE A 591 3.51 -29.97 -9.71
C PHE A 591 4.42 -31.02 -10.34
N LEU A 592 4.81 -32.06 -9.58
CA LEU A 592 5.62 -33.16 -10.11
C LEU A 592 4.92 -33.88 -11.26
N ALA A 593 3.61 -34.12 -11.16
CA ALA A 593 2.84 -34.73 -12.24
C ALA A 593 2.84 -33.87 -13.51
N ALA A 594 2.62 -32.56 -13.38
CA ALA A 594 2.72 -31.62 -14.49
C ALA A 594 4.15 -31.59 -15.08
N TYR A 595 5.16 -31.55 -14.22
CA TYR A 595 6.57 -31.62 -14.61
C TYR A 595 6.94 -32.95 -15.31
N LEU A 596 6.27 -34.05 -15.02
CA LEU A 596 6.51 -35.30 -15.75
C LEU A 596 5.76 -35.37 -17.09
N GLY A 597 4.89 -34.40 -17.37
CA GLY A 597 4.07 -34.36 -18.59
C GLY A 597 2.86 -35.29 -18.53
N THR A 598 2.30 -35.54 -17.34
CA THR A 598 1.17 -36.48 -17.19
C THR A 598 -0.01 -36.15 -18.12
N THR A 599 -0.36 -34.88 -18.26
CA THR A 599 -1.46 -34.44 -19.13
C THR A 599 -1.09 -34.43 -20.63
N LEU A 600 0.20 -34.39 -20.97
CA LEU A 600 0.67 -34.47 -22.36
C LEU A 600 0.47 -35.86 -22.98
N LEU A 601 0.12 -36.87 -22.18
CA LEU A 601 -0.32 -38.17 -22.70
C LEU A 601 -1.64 -38.10 -23.50
N TYR A 602 -2.43 -37.05 -23.27
CA TYR A 602 -3.70 -36.77 -23.95
C TYR A 602 -3.72 -35.30 -24.38
N PRO A 603 -2.89 -34.90 -25.37
CA PRO A 603 -2.64 -33.50 -25.69
C PRO A 603 -3.86 -32.80 -26.31
N ASP A 604 -4.87 -33.55 -26.76
CA ASP A 604 -6.11 -33.02 -27.34
C ASP A 604 -7.29 -32.99 -26.34
N GLU A 605 -7.06 -33.35 -25.06
CA GLU A 605 -8.10 -33.44 -24.04
C GLU A 605 -7.82 -32.52 -22.84
N SER A 606 -8.86 -31.82 -22.37
CA SER A 606 -8.81 -31.11 -21.09
C SER A 606 -8.93 -32.10 -19.93
N LEU A 607 -7.84 -32.26 -19.18
CA LEU A 607 -7.76 -33.12 -18.00
C LEU A 607 -7.67 -32.27 -16.73
N TYR A 608 -8.46 -32.65 -15.74
CA TYR A 608 -8.65 -31.93 -14.49
C TYR A 608 -8.08 -32.72 -13.31
N PHE A 609 -7.17 -32.10 -12.57
CA PHE A 609 -6.48 -32.68 -11.42
C PHE A 609 -7.34 -32.66 -10.16
N ARG A 610 -7.55 -33.83 -9.53
CA ARG A 610 -8.33 -33.96 -8.30
C ARG A 610 -7.66 -34.89 -7.31
N ASN A 611 -7.55 -34.46 -6.05
CA ASN A 611 -7.20 -35.37 -4.98
C ASN A 611 -8.33 -36.39 -4.74
N LEU A 612 -7.97 -37.65 -4.50
CA LEU A 612 -8.90 -38.77 -4.37
C LEU A 612 -8.87 -39.38 -2.98
N ASP A 613 -7.69 -39.53 -2.42
CA ASP A 613 -7.49 -40.09 -1.09
C ASP A 613 -6.12 -39.66 -0.59
N GLY A 614 -5.94 -39.79 0.72
CA GLY A 614 -4.65 -39.60 1.35
C GLY A 614 -4.74 -39.72 2.86
N ARG A 615 -3.56 -39.65 3.47
CA ARG A 615 -3.40 -39.58 4.91
C ARG A 615 -2.27 -38.62 5.23
N GLY A 616 -2.41 -37.93 6.35
CA GLY A 616 -1.45 -36.96 6.83
C GLY A 616 -1.24 -37.12 8.32
N ARG A 617 0.02 -37.15 8.75
CA ARG A 617 0.42 -37.24 10.15
C ARG A 617 1.17 -35.98 10.54
N ILE A 618 0.63 -35.26 11.53
CA ILE A 618 1.32 -34.12 12.14
C ILE A 618 2.33 -34.67 13.13
N LEU A 619 3.62 -34.47 12.87
CA LEU A 619 4.69 -34.99 13.72
C LEU A 619 5.02 -34.04 14.87
N LYS A 620 4.97 -32.73 14.60
CA LYS A 620 5.35 -31.68 15.54
C LYS A 620 4.54 -30.42 15.28
N ASN A 621 4.34 -29.62 16.33
CA ASN A 621 3.85 -28.25 16.16
C ASN A 621 5.02 -27.37 15.77
N VAL A 622 4.91 -26.63 14.67
CA VAL A 622 5.95 -25.69 14.23
C VAL A 622 5.32 -24.34 13.94
N ASP A 623 6.02 -23.27 14.33
CA ASP A 623 5.71 -21.92 13.90
C ASP A 623 6.57 -21.63 12.66
N ILE A 624 5.91 -21.55 11.49
CA ILE A 624 6.59 -21.33 10.20
C ILE A 624 6.75 -19.85 9.87
N ARG A 625 6.20 -18.92 10.66
CA ARG A 625 6.23 -17.48 10.34
C ARG A 625 7.65 -16.97 10.16
N GLY A 626 7.93 -16.38 9.00
CA GLY A 626 9.25 -15.88 8.64
C GLY A 626 10.27 -16.98 8.33
N LYS A 627 9.82 -18.21 8.08
CA LYS A 627 10.67 -19.37 7.82
C LYS A 627 10.34 -20.01 6.48
N THR A 628 11.28 -20.81 6.00
CA THR A 628 11.11 -21.64 4.82
C THR A 628 10.60 -23.02 5.22
N VAL A 629 9.56 -23.47 4.53
CA VAL A 629 9.08 -24.85 4.54
C VAL A 629 9.58 -25.53 3.28
N THR A 630 10.38 -26.58 3.44
CA THR A 630 10.80 -27.46 2.35
C THR A 630 9.86 -28.65 2.30
N ASN A 631 9.34 -28.98 1.12
CA ASN A 631 8.51 -30.16 0.89
C ASN A 631 9.17 -31.06 -0.15
N THR A 632 9.35 -32.34 0.19
CA THR A 632 9.76 -33.37 -0.74
C THR A 632 8.58 -34.26 -1.06
N ALA A 633 8.18 -34.34 -2.33
CA ALA A 633 7.13 -35.25 -2.80
C ALA A 633 7.68 -36.27 -3.81
N ARG A 634 7.17 -37.50 -3.77
CA ARG A 634 7.66 -38.59 -4.63
C ARG A 634 6.52 -39.41 -5.20
N LEU A 635 6.59 -39.67 -6.51
CA LEU A 635 5.63 -40.50 -7.24
C LEU A 635 5.81 -41.98 -6.88
N LEU A 636 4.78 -42.63 -6.34
CA LEU A 636 4.80 -44.04 -5.92
C LEU A 636 4.20 -44.98 -6.97
N SER A 637 3.15 -44.55 -7.65
CA SER A 637 2.51 -45.33 -8.71
C SER A 637 1.83 -44.44 -9.73
N THR A 638 1.70 -44.95 -10.95
CA THR A 638 0.84 -44.40 -12.00
C THR A 638 0.00 -45.55 -12.55
N SER A 639 -1.30 -45.32 -12.70
CA SER A 639 -2.24 -46.21 -13.38
C SER A 639 -2.97 -45.39 -14.44
N ASN A 640 -3.04 -45.90 -15.67
CA ASN A 640 -3.80 -45.28 -16.74
C ASN A 640 -4.79 -46.29 -17.31
N ILE A 641 -6.09 -46.04 -17.13
CA ILE A 641 -7.16 -46.90 -17.63
C ILE A 641 -8.19 -46.00 -18.32
N GLN A 642 -8.38 -46.18 -19.63
CA GLN A 642 -9.40 -45.49 -20.42
C GLN A 642 -9.39 -43.95 -20.30
N GLY A 643 -8.22 -43.32 -20.33
CA GLY A 643 -8.10 -41.85 -20.23
C GLY A 643 -8.20 -41.29 -18.81
N MET A 644 -8.36 -42.15 -17.79
CA MET A 644 -8.24 -41.78 -16.38
C MET A 644 -6.86 -42.14 -15.87
N ILE A 645 -6.04 -41.14 -15.60
CA ILE A 645 -4.71 -41.33 -14.99
C ILE A 645 -4.84 -41.13 -13.49
N ILE A 646 -4.41 -42.12 -12.70
CA ILE A 646 -4.33 -42.03 -11.25
C ILE A 646 -2.87 -42.15 -10.83
N GLN A 647 -2.40 -41.21 -10.03
CA GLN A 647 -1.05 -41.19 -9.50
C GLN A 647 -1.09 -41.11 -7.98
N SER A 648 -0.25 -41.89 -7.30
CA SER A 648 -0.08 -41.82 -5.85
C SER A 648 1.29 -41.29 -5.49
N PHE A 649 1.38 -40.53 -4.41
CA PHE A 649 2.59 -39.85 -3.96
C PHE A 649 2.74 -39.99 -2.45
N ASP A 650 3.97 -40.06 -1.96
CA ASP A 650 4.28 -39.67 -0.58
C ASP A 650 4.91 -38.28 -0.53
N PHE A 651 4.78 -37.61 0.62
CA PHE A 651 5.35 -36.30 0.87
C PHE A 651 5.88 -36.16 2.31
N GLU A 652 6.87 -35.29 2.48
CA GLU A 652 7.44 -34.91 3.78
C GLU A 652 7.74 -33.41 3.78
N MET A 653 7.21 -32.69 4.79
CA MET A 653 7.47 -31.27 5.01
C MET A 653 8.44 -31.07 6.18
N VAL A 654 9.45 -30.26 5.94
CA VAL A 654 10.54 -29.91 6.85
C VAL A 654 10.57 -28.40 7.05
N CYS A 655 10.81 -27.96 8.28
CA CYS A 655 11.05 -26.56 8.62
C CYS A 655 12.14 -26.51 9.69
N ASP A 656 13.12 -25.60 9.57
CA ASP A 656 14.33 -25.55 10.43
C ASP A 656 15.08 -26.89 10.53
N GLY A 657 15.10 -27.67 9.44
CA GLY A 657 15.76 -28.98 9.38
C GLY A 657 15.01 -30.12 10.08
N GLU A 658 13.81 -29.88 10.61
CA GLU A 658 13.01 -30.88 11.32
C GLU A 658 11.71 -31.22 10.57
N PRO A 659 11.39 -32.51 10.36
CA PRO A 659 10.13 -32.91 9.75
C PRO A 659 8.96 -32.65 10.72
N PHE A 660 7.89 -32.05 10.21
CA PHE A 660 6.72 -31.68 11.02
C PHE A 660 5.38 -32.17 10.47
N TYR A 661 5.31 -32.55 9.19
CA TYR A 661 4.14 -33.18 8.59
C TYR A 661 4.54 -34.10 7.44
N GLN A 662 3.94 -35.29 7.38
CA GLN A 662 4.24 -36.28 6.35
C GLN A 662 3.00 -37.09 6.00
N GLY A 663 3.00 -37.75 4.85
CA GLY A 663 1.85 -38.54 4.43
C GLY A 663 1.94 -39.09 3.02
N ASP A 664 0.80 -39.56 2.52
CA ASP A 664 0.63 -39.94 1.13
C ASP A 664 -0.74 -39.52 0.62
N ALA A 665 -0.84 -39.37 -0.71
CA ALA A 665 -2.06 -38.97 -1.38
C ALA A 665 -2.12 -39.50 -2.80
N SER A 666 -3.32 -39.86 -3.25
CA SER A 666 -3.61 -40.20 -4.64
C SER A 666 -4.38 -39.08 -5.32
N PHE A 667 -4.05 -38.83 -6.57
CA PHE A 667 -4.70 -37.85 -7.42
C PHE A 667 -5.09 -38.48 -8.75
N GLY A 668 -6.19 -38.00 -9.32
CA GLY A 668 -6.62 -38.38 -10.65
C GLY A 668 -6.65 -37.20 -11.61
N PHE A 669 -6.35 -37.48 -12.87
CA PHE A 669 -6.55 -36.60 -14.02
C PHE A 669 -7.76 -37.12 -14.79
N PHE A 670 -8.83 -36.34 -14.79
CA PHE A 670 -10.13 -36.75 -15.33
C PHE A 670 -10.55 -35.85 -16.48
N SER A 671 -11.19 -36.41 -17.50
CA SER A 671 -11.91 -35.60 -18.49
C SER A 671 -13.14 -34.93 -17.87
N GLY A 672 -13.61 -33.85 -18.50
CA GLY A 672 -14.82 -33.14 -18.04
C GLY A 672 -16.06 -34.05 -17.95
N ASN A 673 -16.19 -34.99 -18.88
CA ASN A 673 -17.27 -35.98 -18.85
C ASN A 673 -17.17 -36.95 -17.67
N ALA A 674 -15.96 -37.40 -17.31
CA ALA A 674 -15.75 -38.26 -16.15
C ALA A 674 -16.11 -37.53 -14.84
N LEU A 675 -15.79 -36.23 -14.74
CA LEU A 675 -16.16 -35.40 -13.59
C LEU A 675 -17.67 -35.12 -13.50
N ALA A 676 -18.34 -34.91 -14.63
CA ALA A 676 -19.79 -34.67 -14.68
C ALA A 676 -20.61 -35.89 -14.20
N ASN A 677 -20.10 -37.10 -14.42
CA ASN A 677 -20.78 -38.37 -14.10
C ASN A 677 -20.32 -39.01 -12.77
N GLN A 678 -19.76 -38.22 -11.85
CA GLN A 678 -19.33 -38.73 -10.54
C GLN A 678 -20.51 -39.23 -9.71
N VAL A 679 -20.39 -40.47 -9.22
CA VAL A 679 -21.42 -41.17 -8.45
C VAL A 679 -21.25 -41.09 -6.93
N GLY A 680 -20.35 -40.25 -6.42
CA GLY A 680 -20.15 -40.13 -4.97
C GLY A 680 -19.39 -41.31 -4.35
N LEU A 681 -19.26 -41.29 -3.03
CA LEU A 681 -18.67 -42.40 -2.25
C LEU A 681 -19.56 -43.65 -2.24
N ASP A 682 -20.87 -43.47 -2.38
CA ASP A 682 -21.89 -44.51 -2.21
C ASP A 682 -22.40 -45.08 -3.53
N ARG A 683 -21.66 -44.88 -4.63
CA ARG A 683 -21.98 -45.43 -5.96
C ARG A 683 -23.40 -45.06 -6.44
N GLY A 684 -23.79 -43.81 -6.21
CA GLY A 684 -25.07 -43.24 -6.62
C GLY A 684 -26.23 -43.52 -5.66
N LYS A 685 -25.99 -44.24 -4.55
CA LYS A 685 -27.01 -44.42 -3.51
C LYS A 685 -27.16 -43.14 -2.69
N ASP A 686 -28.41 -42.71 -2.48
CA ASP A 686 -28.72 -41.61 -1.56
C ASP A 686 -28.50 -42.07 -0.11
N VAL A 687 -27.38 -41.66 0.46
CA VAL A 687 -27.04 -41.87 1.88
C VAL A 687 -27.21 -40.55 2.60
N ARG A 688 -28.26 -40.47 3.42
CA ARG A 688 -28.59 -39.27 4.19
C ARG A 688 -27.79 -39.19 5.50
N PRO A 689 -27.51 -37.97 5.98
CA PRO A 689 -26.90 -37.74 7.29
C PRO A 689 -27.67 -38.45 8.41
N TRP A 690 -26.96 -38.90 9.45
CA TRP A 690 -27.53 -39.67 10.56
C TRP A 690 -28.70 -38.97 11.26
N ILE A 691 -28.63 -37.64 11.40
CA ILE A 691 -29.69 -36.84 12.04
C ILE A 691 -31.01 -36.84 11.28
N GLU A 692 -30.99 -37.08 9.96
CA GLU A 692 -32.22 -37.14 9.16
C GLU A 692 -32.92 -38.49 9.30
N ASN A 693 -32.20 -39.52 9.74
CA ASN A 693 -32.71 -40.86 9.97
C ASN A 693 -33.06 -41.13 11.45
N THR A 694 -32.91 -40.13 12.32
CA THR A 694 -33.07 -40.26 13.78
C THR A 694 -34.06 -39.24 14.30
N SER A 695 -35.05 -39.66 15.10
CA SER A 695 -36.08 -38.80 15.67
C SER A 695 -36.08 -38.84 17.21
N GLY A 696 -36.62 -37.80 17.85
CA GLY A 696 -36.84 -37.76 19.29
C GLY A 696 -35.63 -37.43 20.18
N LEU A 697 -34.48 -37.06 19.59
CA LEU A 697 -33.29 -36.66 20.36
C LEU A 697 -33.24 -35.13 20.60
N PRO A 698 -32.69 -34.68 21.74
CA PRO A 698 -32.47 -33.25 21.98
C PRO A 698 -31.38 -32.71 21.05
N ILE A 699 -31.73 -31.68 20.26
CA ILE A 699 -30.82 -31.05 19.28
C ILE A 699 -30.59 -29.61 19.69
N THR A 700 -29.33 -29.23 19.89
CA THR A 700 -28.92 -27.82 20.01
C THR A 700 -28.68 -27.28 18.62
N LYS A 701 -29.33 -26.17 18.23
CA LYS A 701 -29.18 -25.53 16.92
C LYS A 701 -28.49 -24.19 17.09
N ILE A 702 -27.47 -23.94 16.28
CA ILE A 702 -26.69 -22.71 16.26
C ILE A 702 -26.71 -22.18 14.83
N ASP A 703 -27.13 -20.92 14.67
CA ASP A 703 -27.20 -20.23 13.38
C ASP A 703 -26.26 -19.03 13.42
N PHE A 704 -25.14 -19.12 12.71
CA PHE A 704 -24.12 -18.06 12.65
C PHE A 704 -24.51 -16.87 11.77
N ARG A 705 -25.72 -16.86 11.23
CA ARG A 705 -26.30 -15.68 10.58
C ARG A 705 -26.91 -14.72 11.61
N THR A 706 -27.15 -15.15 12.85
CA THR A 706 -27.69 -14.28 13.89
C THR A 706 -26.58 -13.54 14.64
N PRO A 707 -26.77 -12.24 14.98
CA PRO A 707 -25.78 -11.47 15.72
C PRO A 707 -25.40 -12.07 17.08
N GLU A 708 -26.35 -12.70 17.78
CA GLU A 708 -26.15 -13.25 19.12
C GLU A 708 -25.19 -14.45 19.10
N ASN A 709 -25.37 -15.36 18.14
CA ASN A 709 -24.46 -16.48 17.93
C ASN A 709 -23.10 -15.98 17.41
N ARG A 710 -23.08 -14.98 16.52
CA ARG A 710 -21.81 -14.37 16.10
C ARG A 710 -21.03 -13.82 17.28
N ALA A 711 -21.69 -13.08 18.16
CA ALA A 711 -21.08 -12.54 19.36
C ALA A 711 -20.48 -13.64 20.25
N SER A 712 -21.22 -14.72 20.46
CA SER A 712 -20.85 -15.79 21.40
C SER A 712 -19.68 -16.67 20.91
N PHE A 713 -19.53 -16.86 19.59
CA PHE A 713 -18.55 -17.78 19.03
C PHE A 713 -17.34 -17.11 18.38
N TYR A 714 -17.43 -15.83 17.98
CA TYR A 714 -16.38 -15.14 17.22
C TYR A 714 -15.76 -13.95 17.93
N LEU A 715 -16.45 -13.31 18.89
CA LEU A 715 -15.89 -12.13 19.56
C LEU A 715 -14.78 -12.51 20.55
N MET A 716 -13.80 -11.63 20.65
CA MET A 716 -12.70 -11.78 21.58
C MET A 716 -13.16 -11.49 23.01
N ASN A 717 -12.92 -12.45 23.91
CA ASN A 717 -13.03 -12.24 25.36
C ASN A 717 -11.65 -11.89 25.92
N ALA A 718 -11.52 -10.76 26.62
CA ALA A 718 -10.25 -10.30 27.17
C ALA A 718 -9.56 -11.31 28.10
N GLY A 719 -10.32 -12.16 28.81
CA GLY A 719 -9.77 -13.21 29.67
C GLY A 719 -9.33 -14.47 28.93
N GLN A 720 -9.89 -14.73 27.75
CA GLN A 720 -9.68 -15.94 26.95
C GLN A 720 -9.69 -15.58 25.45
N PRO A 721 -8.71 -14.80 24.96
CA PRO A 721 -8.77 -14.15 23.64
C PRO A 721 -8.79 -15.12 22.45
N HIS A 722 -8.32 -16.35 22.67
CA HIS A 722 -8.19 -17.40 21.66
C HIS A 722 -9.31 -18.44 21.73
N TYR A 723 -10.21 -18.37 22.73
CA TYR A 723 -11.28 -19.36 22.90
C TYR A 723 -12.52 -18.99 22.08
N ARG A 724 -12.32 -18.96 20.76
CA ARG A 724 -13.29 -18.53 19.76
C ARG A 724 -12.99 -19.21 18.42
N LEU A 725 -13.92 -19.11 17.48
CA LEU A 725 -13.74 -19.58 16.11
C LEU A 725 -12.84 -18.63 15.30
N ALA A 726 -12.26 -19.19 14.22
CA ALA A 726 -11.63 -18.44 13.15
C ALA A 726 -12.66 -17.61 12.35
N GLN A 727 -12.20 -16.57 11.66
CA GLN A 727 -13.04 -15.58 10.97
C GLN A 727 -12.59 -15.34 9.52
N HIS A 728 -13.30 -14.48 8.78
CA HIS A 728 -13.00 -14.11 7.39
C HIS A 728 -12.86 -15.31 6.44
N GLN A 729 -11.67 -15.55 5.86
CA GLN A 729 -11.44 -16.64 4.90
C GLN A 729 -11.59 -18.04 5.52
N LEU A 730 -11.47 -18.17 6.84
CA LEU A 730 -11.67 -19.41 7.60
C LEU A 730 -13.08 -19.53 8.19
N ASP A 731 -14.01 -18.67 7.81
CA ASP A 731 -15.41 -18.73 8.23
C ASP A 731 -16.21 -19.65 7.31
N LEU A 732 -16.20 -20.95 7.62
CA LEU A 732 -16.60 -22.01 6.69
C LEU A 732 -17.97 -22.62 7.00
N LEU A 733 -18.70 -22.12 8.02
CA LEU A 733 -19.98 -22.65 8.46
C LEU A 733 -21.07 -21.57 8.57
N ASN A 734 -22.32 -21.95 8.37
CA ASN A 734 -23.48 -21.08 8.58
C ASN A 734 -24.44 -21.60 9.66
N GLU A 735 -24.63 -22.92 9.74
CA GLU A 735 -25.49 -23.54 10.75
C GLU A 735 -24.82 -24.79 11.30
N VAL A 736 -24.96 -25.02 12.60
CA VAL A 736 -24.48 -26.24 13.29
C VAL A 736 -25.59 -26.79 14.18
N LYS A 737 -25.73 -28.12 14.18
CA LYS A 737 -26.61 -28.89 15.05
C LYS A 737 -25.77 -29.87 15.85
N ILE A 738 -26.00 -29.91 17.16
CA ILE A 738 -25.28 -30.77 18.09
C ILE A 738 -26.27 -31.70 18.79
N VAL A 739 -25.91 -32.98 18.85
CA VAL A 739 -26.59 -34.01 19.66
C VAL A 739 -25.57 -34.59 20.63
N GLN A 740 -25.65 -34.17 21.89
CA GLN A 740 -24.77 -34.67 22.94
C GLN A 740 -25.07 -36.15 23.22
N GLY A 741 -24.02 -36.98 23.29
CA GLY A 741 -24.18 -38.44 23.40
C GLY A 741 -24.76 -39.12 22.15
N GLY A 742 -24.94 -38.40 21.03
CA GLY A 742 -25.46 -38.96 19.77
C GLY A 742 -24.38 -39.55 18.85
N GLY A 743 -24.81 -39.99 17.67
CA GLY A 743 -23.94 -40.52 16.62
C GLY A 743 -23.53 -41.97 16.82
N ARG A 744 -22.76 -42.52 15.87
CA ARG A 744 -22.37 -43.94 15.82
C ARG A 744 -21.68 -44.44 17.10
N TYR A 745 -20.86 -43.59 17.72
CA TYR A 745 -20.06 -43.96 18.91
C TYR A 745 -20.68 -43.47 20.22
N GLN A 746 -21.83 -42.80 20.17
CA GLN A 746 -22.54 -42.26 21.34
C GLN A 746 -21.70 -41.31 22.22
N GLN A 747 -20.63 -40.69 21.69
CA GLN A 747 -19.85 -39.66 22.39
C GLN A 747 -20.29 -38.23 22.03
N GLY A 748 -21.02 -38.08 20.92
CA GLY A 748 -21.45 -36.80 20.40
C GLY A 748 -21.54 -36.81 18.89
N TYR A 749 -22.51 -36.05 18.38
CA TYR A 749 -22.73 -35.91 16.95
C TYR A 749 -22.89 -34.44 16.58
N ILE A 750 -22.30 -34.08 15.44
CA ILE A 750 -22.33 -32.74 14.89
C ILE A 750 -22.83 -32.83 13.46
N TYR A 751 -23.74 -31.96 13.08
CA TYR A 751 -24.16 -31.76 11.71
C TYR A 751 -24.03 -30.28 11.37
N ALA A 752 -23.43 -29.93 10.25
CA ALA A 752 -23.21 -28.52 9.89
C ALA A 752 -23.52 -28.25 8.43
N ARG A 753 -23.83 -26.99 8.11
CA ARG A 753 -24.14 -26.50 6.77
C ARG A 753 -23.37 -25.23 6.43
N LYS A 754 -23.06 -25.07 5.15
CA LYS A 754 -22.51 -23.87 4.53
C LYS A 754 -23.16 -23.66 3.18
N LYS A 755 -23.69 -22.46 2.99
CA LYS A 755 -24.08 -21.94 1.69
C LYS A 755 -22.82 -21.53 0.94
N VAL A 756 -22.49 -22.26 -0.12
CA VAL A 756 -21.36 -21.98 -1.01
C VAL A 756 -21.82 -21.00 -2.09
N LYS A 757 -21.12 -19.87 -2.20
CA LYS A 757 -21.45 -18.77 -3.11
C LYS A 757 -20.50 -18.77 -4.31
N PRO A 758 -20.95 -18.32 -5.50
CA PRO A 758 -20.09 -18.11 -6.67
C PRO A 758 -18.90 -17.19 -6.36
N THR A 759 -19.08 -16.28 -5.39
CA THR A 759 -18.09 -15.29 -4.97
C THR A 759 -17.22 -15.72 -3.78
N ASP A 760 -17.33 -16.97 -3.31
CA ASP A 760 -16.43 -17.46 -2.26
C ASP A 760 -14.96 -17.38 -2.74
N TRP A 761 -14.10 -16.81 -1.91
CA TRP A 761 -12.76 -16.31 -2.29
C TRP A 761 -11.86 -17.37 -2.96
N TYR A 762 -11.99 -18.63 -2.54
CA TYR A 762 -11.12 -19.71 -2.99
C TYR A 762 -11.34 -20.11 -4.45
N PHE A 763 -12.48 -19.78 -5.09
CA PHE A 763 -12.71 -20.12 -6.50
C PHE A 763 -11.78 -19.36 -7.46
N LYS A 764 -11.33 -18.15 -7.08
CA LYS A 764 -10.34 -17.39 -7.86
C LYS A 764 -8.91 -17.93 -7.66
N CYS A 765 -8.67 -18.57 -6.52
CA CYS A 765 -7.34 -19.01 -6.09
C CYS A 765 -7.06 -20.47 -6.48
N HIS A 766 -8.07 -21.34 -6.37
CA HIS A 766 -7.92 -22.78 -6.52
C HIS A 766 -8.37 -23.21 -7.93
N PHE A 767 -7.37 -23.48 -8.78
CA PHE A 767 -7.52 -23.84 -10.19
C PHE A 767 -8.36 -22.83 -10.98
N HIS A 768 -7.83 -21.63 -11.22
CA HIS A 768 -8.61 -20.50 -11.76
C HIS A 768 -9.29 -20.76 -13.13
N GLN A 769 -8.81 -21.71 -13.93
CA GLN A 769 -9.41 -22.15 -15.21
C GLN A 769 -10.38 -23.33 -15.05
N ASP A 770 -10.44 -23.92 -13.86
CA ASP A 770 -11.32 -25.02 -13.45
C ASP A 770 -11.75 -24.81 -11.98
N PRO A 771 -12.52 -23.73 -11.68
CA PRO A 771 -12.75 -23.32 -10.30
C PRO A 771 -13.50 -24.37 -9.48
N VAL A 772 -12.86 -24.82 -8.40
CA VAL A 772 -13.41 -25.84 -7.50
C VAL A 772 -13.01 -25.56 -6.07
N MET A 773 -13.86 -25.90 -5.10
CA MET A 773 -13.51 -25.78 -3.67
C MET A 773 -12.34 -26.74 -3.33
N PRO A 774 -11.28 -26.26 -2.65
CA PRO A 774 -10.23 -27.13 -2.13
C PRO A 774 -10.78 -28.19 -1.17
N GLY A 775 -10.34 -29.45 -1.33
CA GLY A 775 -10.72 -30.53 -0.41
C GLY A 775 -10.26 -30.29 1.02
N SER A 776 -9.10 -29.63 1.15
CA SER A 776 -8.51 -29.15 2.40
C SER A 776 -9.46 -28.23 3.19
N LEU A 777 -10.18 -27.31 2.52
CA LEU A 777 -11.15 -26.44 3.18
C LEU A 777 -12.41 -27.19 3.63
N GLY A 778 -12.79 -28.28 2.97
CA GLY A 778 -13.87 -29.14 3.47
C GLY A 778 -13.47 -29.89 4.75
N VAL A 779 -12.20 -30.30 4.86
CA VAL A 779 -11.64 -30.87 6.11
C VAL A 779 -11.57 -29.80 7.20
N GLU A 780 -11.16 -28.57 6.87
CA GLU A 780 -11.15 -27.46 7.82
C GLU A 780 -12.57 -27.10 8.32
N ALA A 781 -13.59 -27.17 7.45
CA ALA A 781 -14.98 -26.98 7.86
C ALA A 781 -15.45 -28.06 8.85
N ILE A 782 -14.99 -29.31 8.67
CA ILE A 782 -15.23 -30.42 9.62
C ILE A 782 -14.58 -30.12 10.97
N LEU A 783 -13.32 -29.69 10.98
CA LEU A 783 -12.59 -29.31 12.19
C LEU A 783 -13.27 -28.13 12.90
N GLN A 784 -13.68 -27.11 12.16
CA GLN A 784 -14.44 -25.97 12.69
C GLN A 784 -15.75 -26.43 13.34
N ALA A 785 -16.46 -27.41 12.76
CA ALA A 785 -17.67 -27.95 13.38
C ALA A 785 -17.38 -28.63 14.74
N MET A 786 -16.24 -29.31 14.87
CA MET A 786 -15.75 -29.84 16.15
C MET A 786 -15.39 -28.73 17.14
N GLN A 787 -14.83 -27.61 16.67
CA GLN A 787 -14.55 -26.44 17.51
C GLN A 787 -15.84 -25.83 18.06
N VAL A 788 -16.90 -25.76 17.24
CA VAL A 788 -18.23 -25.31 17.67
C VAL A 788 -18.79 -26.21 18.77
N TYR A 789 -18.65 -27.53 18.65
CA TYR A 789 -19.04 -28.47 19.71
C TYR A 789 -18.29 -28.19 21.01
N ALA A 790 -16.99 -27.97 20.94
CA ALA A 790 -16.16 -27.69 22.11
C ALA A 790 -16.47 -26.34 22.79
N LEU A 791 -16.83 -25.31 22.00
CA LEU A 791 -17.26 -24.00 22.52
C LEU A 791 -18.67 -24.07 23.12
N GLN A 792 -19.62 -24.70 22.42
CA GLN A 792 -21.01 -24.79 22.86
C GLN A 792 -21.16 -25.54 24.19
N LEU A 793 -20.33 -26.55 24.42
CA LEU A 793 -20.32 -27.31 25.67
C LEU A 793 -19.28 -26.79 26.69
N ASP A 794 -18.59 -25.70 26.36
CA ASP A 794 -17.58 -25.05 27.21
C ASP A 794 -16.55 -26.05 27.77
N LEU A 795 -16.05 -26.93 26.90
CA LEU A 795 -15.17 -28.04 27.30
C LEU A 795 -13.81 -27.54 27.85
N GLY A 796 -13.39 -26.34 27.44
CA GLY A 796 -12.13 -25.70 27.82
C GLY A 796 -12.19 -24.89 29.11
N LYS A 797 -13.31 -24.81 29.82
CA LYS A 797 -13.50 -23.93 30.99
C LYS A 797 -12.51 -24.06 32.14
N HIS A 798 -11.85 -25.21 32.24
CA HIS A 798 -10.84 -25.49 33.27
C HIS A 798 -9.45 -24.95 32.87
N LEU A 799 -9.24 -24.64 31.59
CA LEU A 799 -8.04 -23.99 31.08
C LEU A 799 -8.14 -22.48 31.30
N LYS A 800 -7.02 -21.83 31.59
CA LYS A 800 -6.98 -20.41 31.93
C LYS A 800 -7.24 -19.55 30.70
N SER A 801 -6.53 -19.83 29.61
CA SER A 801 -6.66 -19.16 28.32
C SER A 801 -6.59 -20.20 27.19
N PRO A 802 -7.69 -20.95 26.98
CA PRO A 802 -7.73 -22.00 25.98
C PRO A 802 -7.59 -21.46 24.55
N ARG A 803 -6.89 -22.21 23.70
CA ARG A 803 -6.80 -22.01 22.25
C ARG A 803 -6.98 -23.33 21.52
N PHE A 804 -7.51 -23.27 20.30
CA PHE A 804 -7.53 -24.44 19.43
C PHE A 804 -6.14 -24.76 18.88
N GLY A 805 -5.83 -26.05 18.81
CA GLY A 805 -4.56 -26.62 18.36
C GLY A 805 -4.78 -27.92 17.59
N GLN A 806 -3.73 -28.37 16.90
CA GLN A 806 -3.71 -29.68 16.26
C GLN A 806 -3.28 -30.78 17.26
N LEU A 807 -3.77 -32.00 17.06
CA LEU A 807 -3.28 -33.16 17.80
C LEU A 807 -1.96 -33.64 17.16
N ILE A 808 -0.89 -33.67 17.96
CA ILE A 808 0.45 -34.08 17.52
C ILE A 808 0.56 -35.60 17.56
N ASP A 809 1.38 -36.14 16.66
CA ASP A 809 1.60 -37.56 16.40
C ASP A 809 0.31 -38.30 16.01
N HIS A 810 -0.54 -37.61 15.26
CA HIS A 810 -1.87 -38.09 14.91
C HIS A 810 -2.09 -38.10 13.40
N GLU A 811 -2.69 -39.17 12.90
CA GLU A 811 -2.96 -39.40 11.48
C GLU A 811 -4.44 -39.14 11.17
N ILE A 812 -4.69 -38.27 10.19
CA ILE A 812 -6.01 -38.03 9.60
C ILE A 812 -6.02 -38.65 8.20
N VAL A 813 -7.07 -39.42 7.90
CA VAL A 813 -7.23 -40.10 6.61
C VAL A 813 -8.44 -39.51 5.89
N TRP A 814 -8.31 -39.13 4.62
CA TRP A 814 -9.41 -38.59 3.83
C TRP A 814 -9.61 -39.36 2.53
N LYS A 815 -10.85 -39.34 2.05
CA LYS A 815 -11.25 -39.92 0.77
C LYS A 815 -12.31 -39.04 0.12
N TYR A 816 -12.07 -38.71 -1.15
CA TYR A 816 -12.92 -37.86 -1.97
C TYR A 816 -13.41 -38.60 -3.20
N ARG A 817 -14.73 -38.62 -3.43
CA ARG A 817 -15.35 -39.13 -4.67
C ARG A 817 -16.40 -38.13 -5.13
N GLY A 818 -15.96 -36.91 -5.44
CA GLY A 818 -16.82 -35.83 -5.89
C GLY A 818 -16.15 -34.47 -5.71
N GLN A 819 -16.84 -33.42 -6.13
CA GLN A 819 -16.35 -32.04 -6.06
C GLN A 819 -17.49 -31.03 -5.85
N ILE A 820 -17.12 -29.85 -5.36
CA ILE A 820 -17.98 -28.66 -5.30
C ILE A 820 -17.39 -27.64 -6.29
N PRO A 821 -17.84 -27.63 -7.55
CA PRO A 821 -17.42 -26.62 -8.52
C PRO A 821 -18.02 -25.26 -8.17
N GLN A 822 -17.50 -24.20 -8.79
CA GLN A 822 -18.11 -22.86 -8.65
C GLN A 822 -19.56 -22.90 -9.13
N PRO A 823 -20.55 -22.59 -8.27
CA PRO A 823 -21.95 -22.59 -8.67
C PRO A 823 -22.30 -21.31 -9.44
N ASP A 824 -23.35 -21.34 -10.26
CA ASP A 824 -23.87 -20.14 -10.93
C ASP A 824 -24.57 -19.17 -9.95
N VAL A 825 -25.25 -19.70 -8.92
CA VAL A 825 -26.03 -18.89 -7.97
C VAL A 825 -25.64 -19.15 -6.52
N HIS A 826 -25.82 -20.37 -6.04
CA HIS A 826 -25.30 -20.89 -4.79
C HIS A 826 -25.60 -22.39 -4.73
N THR A 827 -24.85 -23.11 -3.91
CA THR A 827 -25.15 -24.51 -3.57
C THR A 827 -24.98 -24.72 -2.07
N GLU A 828 -25.48 -25.84 -1.57
CA GLU A 828 -25.39 -26.20 -0.16
C GLU A 828 -24.30 -27.26 0.02
N MET A 829 -23.38 -26.98 0.94
CA MET A 829 -22.46 -27.95 1.49
C MET A 829 -22.98 -28.34 2.87
N TYR A 830 -23.05 -29.63 3.17
CA TYR A 830 -23.34 -30.10 4.52
C TYR A 830 -22.42 -31.23 4.92
N LEU A 831 -22.17 -31.34 6.21
CA LEU A 831 -21.24 -32.31 6.78
C LEU A 831 -21.78 -32.85 8.09
N GLU A 832 -21.27 -34.00 8.49
CA GLU A 832 -21.50 -34.57 9.80
C GLU A 832 -20.20 -35.07 10.42
N VAL A 833 -20.17 -35.11 11.74
CA VAL A 833 -19.07 -35.69 12.53
C VAL A 833 -19.66 -36.58 13.60
N HIS A 834 -19.21 -37.84 13.61
CA HIS A 834 -19.44 -38.80 14.68
C HIS A 834 -18.20 -38.80 15.58
N LEU A 835 -18.29 -38.16 16.75
CA LEU A 835 -17.18 -38.14 17.70
C LEU A 835 -16.99 -39.55 18.25
N SER A 836 -15.78 -40.10 18.11
CA SER A 836 -15.36 -41.39 18.67
C SER A 836 -14.68 -41.21 20.03
N LYS A 837 -14.15 -40.02 20.30
CA LYS A 837 -13.50 -39.68 21.57
C LYS A 837 -13.74 -38.21 21.93
N VAL A 838 -14.11 -37.97 23.18
CA VAL A 838 -14.11 -36.64 23.83
C VAL A 838 -13.42 -36.82 25.18
N GLU A 839 -12.17 -36.36 25.28
CA GLU A 839 -11.35 -36.53 26.48
C GLU A 839 -10.99 -35.17 27.06
N ILE A 840 -11.37 -34.95 28.32
CA ILE A 840 -11.05 -33.75 29.09
C ILE A 840 -9.91 -34.11 30.04
N GLY A 841 -8.69 -33.74 29.67
CA GLY A 841 -7.51 -33.87 30.52
C GLY A 841 -7.33 -32.66 31.43
N THR A 842 -6.25 -32.65 32.21
CA THR A 842 -5.92 -31.52 33.10
C THR A 842 -5.26 -30.34 32.37
N ASP A 843 -4.56 -30.63 31.27
CA ASP A 843 -3.74 -29.69 30.50
C ASP A 843 -4.24 -29.48 29.06
N LYS A 844 -5.15 -30.34 28.60
CA LYS A 844 -5.75 -30.28 27.26
C LYS A 844 -7.11 -30.97 27.18
N VAL A 845 -7.89 -30.59 26.17
CA VAL A 845 -9.07 -31.35 25.72
C VAL A 845 -8.80 -31.92 24.34
N THR A 846 -9.17 -33.17 24.08
CA THR A 846 -8.99 -33.82 22.78
C THR A 846 -10.33 -34.36 22.27
N LEU A 847 -10.68 -34.00 21.03
CA LEU A 847 -11.84 -34.54 20.32
C LEU A 847 -11.34 -35.28 19.08
N ILE A 848 -11.82 -36.50 18.87
CA ILE A 848 -11.56 -37.30 17.66
C ILE A 848 -12.90 -37.79 17.13
N GLY A 849 -13.06 -37.80 15.80
CA GLY A 849 -14.24 -38.34 15.16
C GLY A 849 -14.02 -38.79 13.73
N ASP A 850 -15.08 -39.37 13.16
CA ASP A 850 -15.19 -39.66 11.74
C ASP A 850 -16.25 -38.76 11.13
N ALA A 851 -15.96 -38.22 9.96
CA ALA A 851 -16.79 -37.24 9.30
C ALA A 851 -17.16 -37.64 7.87
N SER A 852 -18.25 -37.08 7.40
CA SER A 852 -18.68 -37.15 6.01
C SER A 852 -19.13 -35.78 5.55
N LEU A 853 -18.98 -35.51 4.25
CA LEU A 853 -19.38 -34.25 3.63
C LEU A 853 -20.09 -34.51 2.30
N TRP A 854 -21.12 -33.70 2.05
CA TRP A 854 -22.01 -33.80 0.92
C TRP A 854 -22.07 -32.48 0.16
N LYS A 855 -22.22 -32.61 -1.16
CA LYS A 855 -23.00 -31.65 -1.97
C LYS A 855 -24.44 -32.17 -2.05
N PRO A 856 -25.43 -31.39 -2.49
CA PRO A 856 -26.83 -31.81 -2.43
C PRO A 856 -27.03 -33.20 -3.05
N ASN A 857 -27.59 -34.12 -2.26
CA ASN A 857 -27.90 -35.51 -2.63
C ASN A 857 -26.70 -36.41 -2.98
N LEU A 858 -25.46 -36.01 -2.66
CA LEU A 858 -24.28 -36.82 -2.97
C LEU A 858 -23.21 -36.71 -1.88
N ARG A 859 -22.91 -37.82 -1.20
CA ARG A 859 -21.79 -37.91 -0.26
C ARG A 859 -20.49 -37.95 -1.03
N ILE A 860 -19.66 -36.93 -0.84
CA ILE A 860 -18.43 -36.75 -1.60
C ILE A 860 -17.18 -36.98 -0.75
N TYR A 861 -17.18 -36.65 0.55
CA TYR A 861 -16.02 -36.89 1.42
C TYR A 861 -16.32 -37.89 2.54
N GLU A 862 -15.30 -38.67 2.89
CA GLU A 862 -15.17 -39.44 4.11
C GLU A 862 -13.82 -39.07 4.73
N VAL A 863 -13.83 -38.63 5.98
CA VAL A 863 -12.61 -38.29 6.72
C VAL A 863 -12.62 -39.06 8.03
N LYS A 864 -11.57 -39.82 8.30
CA LYS A 864 -11.44 -40.65 9.50
C LYS A 864 -10.39 -40.09 10.44
N ASN A 865 -10.63 -40.29 11.73
CA ASN A 865 -9.76 -39.79 12.78
C ASN A 865 -9.52 -38.27 12.70
N VAL A 866 -10.49 -37.47 12.26
CA VAL A 866 -10.35 -36.02 12.31
C VAL A 866 -10.26 -35.59 13.78
N ALA A 867 -9.33 -34.71 14.13
CA ALA A 867 -9.03 -34.39 15.52
C ALA A 867 -8.74 -32.91 15.75
N ILE A 868 -9.22 -32.38 16.88
CA ILE A 868 -8.84 -31.06 17.41
C ILE A 868 -8.38 -31.19 18.86
N CYS A 869 -7.58 -30.23 19.30
CA CYS A 869 -7.27 -30.05 20.71
C CYS A 869 -7.60 -28.64 21.20
N LEU A 870 -7.98 -28.52 22.46
CA LEU A 870 -7.87 -27.28 23.22
C LEU A 870 -6.63 -27.36 24.10
N LEU A 871 -5.77 -26.35 24.03
CA LEU A 871 -4.51 -26.25 24.75
C LEU A 871 -4.46 -24.92 25.50
N GLU A 872 -3.67 -24.84 26.56
CA GLU A 872 -3.38 -23.56 27.21
C GLU A 872 -2.54 -22.66 26.27
N SER A 873 -2.93 -21.39 26.15
CA SER A 873 -2.10 -20.39 25.46
C SER A 873 -0.90 -20.04 26.36
N GLN A 874 0.31 -20.12 25.81
CA GLN A 874 1.46 -19.55 26.49
C GLN A 874 1.34 -18.02 26.41
N PHE A 875 1.12 -17.35 27.54
CA PHE A 875 1.36 -15.91 27.63
C PHE A 875 2.83 -15.70 27.28
N MET A 876 3.14 -15.14 26.11
CA MET A 876 4.44 -14.50 25.94
C MET A 876 4.48 -13.35 26.94
N LYS A 877 5.15 -13.57 28.07
CA LYS A 877 5.67 -12.46 28.86
C LYS A 877 6.51 -11.65 27.88
N VAL A 878 6.09 -10.42 27.60
CA VAL A 878 6.97 -9.40 27.02
C VAL A 878 8.17 -9.34 27.95
N SER A 879 9.25 -10.01 27.56
CA SER A 879 10.51 -9.94 28.29
C SER A 879 11.09 -8.56 27.95
N ASN A 880 11.05 -7.66 28.93
CA ASN A 880 11.86 -6.44 28.92
C ASN A 880 13.35 -6.85 28.94
N ASN A 881 13.88 -7.30 27.80
CA ASN A 881 15.31 -7.42 27.60
C ASN A 881 15.87 -6.03 27.29
N ASN A 882 16.07 -5.26 28.37
CA ASN A 882 17.04 -4.17 28.41
C ASN A 882 18.45 -4.76 28.22
N ALA A 883 18.81 -5.10 26.97
CA ALA A 883 20.19 -5.31 26.60
C ALA A 883 20.88 -3.94 26.55
N LYS A 884 21.59 -3.60 27.63
CA LYS A 884 22.55 -2.50 27.68
C LYS A 884 23.58 -2.67 26.56
N PHE A 885 23.44 -1.95 25.46
CA PHE A 885 24.56 -1.66 24.58
C PHE A 885 25.44 -0.61 25.27
N ARG A 886 26.61 -1.05 25.75
CA ARG A 886 27.69 -0.17 26.18
C ARG A 886 28.33 0.42 24.91
N ARG A 887 28.21 1.76 24.82
CA ARG A 887 29.00 2.78 24.11
C ARG A 887 29.69 2.40 22.80
#